data_AF-A0A9P6IC23-F1
#
_entry.id   AF-A0A9P6IC23-F1
#
_cell.length_a   1.000
_cell.length_b   1.000
_cell.length_c   1.000
_cell.angle_alpha   90.00
_cell.angle_beta   90.00
_cell.angle_gamma   90.00
#
_symmetry.space_group_name_H-M   'P 1'
#
loop_
_entity.id
_entity.type
_entity.pdbx_description
1 polymer ?
#
loop_
_entity_poly.entity_id
_entity_poly.type
_entity_poly.pdbx_seq_one_letter_code
_entity_poly.pdbx_strand_id
1 'polypeptide(L)'
;MLFSYPIMADNQALAGLDCFPPFISSSLFPVDEGFIDGRLCQNLTATLQCCLPCPLTDWVYPEYFNTLTTAANWVCVASAAGCLFLLLSWAFLPVDKTYRHYLSICLTIAVFIMNLGFVVPLAAEPQQCYNDITPHSMKSSKVCGASGAFLLLGGWAGVMWVFLRSLSLHLQICWQVVVGRNFMMFAQATGWGIPIIGIVVALVFSGVSFRFGATCHINHKNSLADFWIPLLVFAGLTVIIQFATFGYCIKVYLASLADNSASTEGSSLPQYSQSIRTMTPRQAYRRVRRVISLQWRGIAIVLIIIADVIFFSVVFVFQDNTVQAVHEDQSIAADWITCLVVNKGNRTKCYDKAKAIVVNEATITAVLILLAMNGIWLLFLLGRWAMVLGWIDMFSSFRGRNKKEFVSVDARYDVKKDTRAYEMLSRDSSAVVTPVSPVKSPVFRMFLILTLVFLGGYVHYLWKAEAALGVPWSPDPETRLFAQRPLMAPIKETSIDTYTLPLHTKGRDVVDEEGRRFKLLSVNWYGASDELNIPSGLDVQHRDTIAQTIKGLGFNSVRLPYSDEMVITDPPIPAELLSANPDLVGMHALDVFEACVTALTDAGIAVIVNNHITHSTWCCGADPCDAHWANDHLGPLCRIKQTEEDWIQHWEKIMLRLVDNPRVIGVDLRNEVRGLWGTMSWDKWATAAEKAGNRLLEMNKNWLVIVGGTESGNDLRGVANRPVVLNVPDRVVYSAHVYAWSGWGSVEGRYSKRGYASFVKAMRQNWAYLVEGDQAPVWVGEFGAPHLPSMGDANYWNNLLRYLKVIDADFGYWAVNPRKPHENTKETYSLVEDDWVTPVLDYRMKDMVEIMRA
;
A
#
# COMPACT_ATOMS: atom_id res chain seq x y z
N MET A 1 -20.92 46.14 2.90
CA MET A 1 -19.92 47.23 2.75
C MET A 1 -18.55 46.62 2.43
N LEU A 2 -18.33 46.12 1.20
CA LEU A 2 -17.05 45.47 0.81
C LEU A 2 -16.46 46.00 -0.51
N PHE A 3 -16.94 47.13 -1.03
CA PHE A 3 -16.28 47.90 -2.10
C PHE A 3 -15.87 49.29 -1.61
N SER A 4 -15.05 49.34 -0.56
CA SER A 4 -14.52 50.60 -0.03
C SER A 4 -13.07 50.45 0.40
N TYR A 5 -12.19 50.07 -0.53
CA TYR A 5 -10.76 50.43 -0.49
C TYR A 5 -10.27 50.70 -1.93
N PRO A 6 -9.41 51.70 -2.13
CA PRO A 6 -9.15 52.27 -3.45
C PRO A 6 -8.05 51.48 -4.17
N ILE A 7 -8.41 50.83 -5.28
CA ILE A 7 -7.42 50.37 -6.27
C ILE A 7 -7.30 51.49 -7.31
N MET A 8 -6.10 52.06 -7.42
CA MET A 8 -5.75 53.06 -8.42
C MET A 8 -5.61 52.43 -9.82
N ALA A 9 -6.06 53.21 -10.83
CA ALA A 9 -5.92 53.06 -12.28
C ALA A 9 -6.83 51.97 -12.93
N ASP A 10 -7.61 52.20 -13.97
CA ASP A 10 -7.51 53.18 -15.06
C ASP A 10 -8.92 53.52 -15.64
N ASN A 11 -9.08 54.74 -16.15
CA ASN A 11 -10.35 55.45 -16.30
C ASN A 11 -11.08 55.18 -17.64
N GLN A 12 -11.32 53.92 -18.01
CA GLN A 12 -11.91 53.62 -19.33
C GLN A 12 -12.85 52.40 -19.43
N ALA A 13 -13.69 52.12 -18.42
CA ALA A 13 -14.83 51.19 -18.59
C ALA A 13 -16.04 51.49 -17.68
N LEU A 14 -16.22 52.74 -17.22
CA LEU A 14 -17.42 53.16 -16.47
C LEU A 14 -18.51 53.67 -17.43
N ALA A 15 -19.10 52.76 -18.20
CA ALA A 15 -20.33 53.00 -18.97
C ALA A 15 -21.01 51.68 -19.37
N GLY A 16 -21.62 50.98 -18.41
CA GLY A 16 -22.46 49.79 -18.63
C GLY A 16 -22.62 48.98 -17.36
N LEU A 17 -23.84 48.61 -16.99
CA LEU A 17 -24.16 47.72 -15.85
C LEU A 17 -23.74 46.28 -16.16
N ASP A 18 -22.43 46.00 -16.28
CA ASP A 18 -21.93 44.67 -16.60
C ASP A 18 -21.11 44.05 -15.45
N CYS A 19 -21.26 42.74 -15.30
CA CYS A 19 -20.49 41.93 -14.35
C CYS A 19 -19.00 41.91 -14.75
N PHE A 20 -18.10 41.93 -13.76
CA PHE A 20 -16.67 41.78 -14.03
C PHE A 20 -16.38 40.38 -14.61
N PRO A 21 -15.59 40.25 -15.70
CA PRO A 21 -15.18 38.94 -16.18
C PRO A 21 -14.46 38.13 -15.09
N PRO A 22 -14.77 36.83 -14.91
CA PRO A 22 -15.57 35.96 -15.79
C PRO A 22 -17.06 35.85 -15.42
N PHE A 23 -17.56 36.66 -14.49
CA PHE A 23 -18.94 36.56 -14.02
C PHE A 23 -19.95 37.10 -15.04
N ILE A 24 -21.14 36.51 -15.08
CA ILE A 24 -22.20 36.83 -16.05
C ILE A 24 -23.48 37.24 -15.32
N SER A 25 -24.21 38.23 -15.85
CA SER A 25 -25.46 38.69 -15.24
C SER A 25 -26.55 37.61 -15.31
N SER A 26 -27.19 37.32 -14.19
CA SER A 26 -28.28 36.33 -14.12
C SER A 26 -29.52 36.76 -14.91
N SER A 27 -29.71 38.07 -15.13
CA SER A 27 -30.82 38.63 -15.90
C SER A 27 -30.81 38.23 -17.38
N LEU A 28 -29.68 37.74 -17.90
CA LEU A 28 -29.54 37.28 -19.27
C LEU A 28 -30.09 35.87 -19.49
N PHE A 29 -30.43 35.13 -18.42
CA PHE A 29 -30.83 33.73 -18.51
C PHE A 29 -32.19 33.48 -17.83
N PRO A 30 -33.06 32.66 -18.43
CA PRO A 30 -34.39 32.40 -17.90
C PRO A 30 -34.32 31.57 -16.60
N VAL A 31 -35.37 31.64 -15.79
CA VAL A 31 -35.45 31.03 -14.43
C VAL A 31 -36.46 29.87 -14.36
N ASP A 32 -36.76 29.27 -15.50
CA ASP A 32 -37.79 28.24 -15.69
C ASP A 32 -37.22 26.82 -15.81
N GLU A 33 -36.01 26.67 -16.37
CA GLU A 33 -35.38 25.37 -16.64
C GLU A 33 -33.94 25.22 -16.07
N GLY A 34 -33.53 23.96 -15.87
CA GLY A 34 -32.25 23.59 -15.23
C GLY A 34 -32.36 23.44 -13.70
N PHE A 35 -31.22 23.38 -13.01
CA PHE A 35 -31.15 23.41 -11.54
C PHE A 35 -30.74 24.81 -11.06
N ILE A 36 -31.73 25.67 -10.82
CA ILE A 36 -31.54 27.10 -10.50
C ILE A 36 -30.83 27.29 -9.17
N ASP A 37 -31.19 26.51 -8.14
CA ASP A 37 -30.53 26.50 -6.82
C ASP A 37 -29.05 26.05 -6.91
N GLY A 38 -28.60 25.59 -8.09
CA GLY A 38 -27.20 25.26 -8.37
C GLY A 38 -26.37 26.41 -8.95
N ARG A 39 -26.98 27.58 -9.22
CA ARG A 39 -26.24 28.76 -9.69
C ARG A 39 -25.47 29.37 -8.53
N LEU A 40 -24.18 29.65 -8.73
CA LEU A 40 -23.38 30.39 -7.75
C LEU A 40 -23.39 31.87 -8.09
N CYS A 41 -24.30 32.64 -7.46
CA CYS A 41 -24.55 34.04 -7.78
C CYS A 41 -24.42 34.97 -6.57
N GLN A 42 -23.98 36.21 -6.80
CA GLN A 42 -23.89 37.27 -5.80
C GLN A 42 -24.63 38.52 -6.26
N ASN A 43 -25.39 39.13 -5.34
CA ASN A 43 -26.07 40.41 -5.59
C ASN A 43 -25.09 41.56 -5.34
N LEU A 44 -24.77 42.33 -6.39
CA LEU A 44 -23.88 43.50 -6.30
C LEU A 44 -24.68 44.79 -6.07
N THR A 45 -25.90 44.85 -6.61
CA THR A 45 -26.88 45.92 -6.35
C THR A 45 -28.28 45.31 -6.23
N ALA A 46 -29.30 46.13 -5.93
CA ALA A 46 -30.68 45.67 -5.87
C ALA A 46 -31.22 45.11 -7.20
N THR A 47 -30.55 45.39 -8.32
CA THR A 47 -30.98 45.00 -9.68
C THR A 47 -29.96 44.18 -10.45
N LEU A 48 -28.71 44.07 -9.98
CA LEU A 48 -27.63 43.33 -10.65
C LEU A 48 -27.15 42.16 -9.79
N GLN A 49 -27.35 40.95 -10.30
CA GLN A 49 -26.86 39.70 -9.73
C GLN A 49 -25.92 39.03 -10.73
N CYS A 50 -24.68 38.77 -10.30
CA CYS A 50 -23.63 38.18 -11.13
C CYS A 50 -23.34 36.75 -10.70
N CYS A 51 -23.25 35.84 -11.66
CA CYS A 51 -23.07 34.41 -11.44
C CYS A 51 -21.77 33.90 -12.07
N LEU A 52 -21.19 32.87 -11.45
CA LEU A 52 -20.06 32.15 -12.02
C LEU A 52 -20.52 31.26 -13.20
N PRO A 53 -19.72 31.13 -14.28
CA PRO A 53 -20.02 30.21 -15.37
C PRO A 53 -20.03 28.73 -14.93
N CYS A 54 -20.88 27.94 -15.55
CA CYS A 54 -20.97 26.49 -15.40
C CYS A 54 -20.00 25.79 -16.38
N PRO A 55 -19.36 24.64 -16.03
CA PRO A 55 -19.51 23.88 -14.79
C PRO A 55 -18.58 24.36 -13.67
N LEU A 56 -19.06 24.31 -12.43
CA LEU A 56 -18.32 24.78 -11.25
C LEU A 56 -16.97 24.07 -11.08
N THR A 57 -16.89 22.77 -11.39
CA THR A 57 -15.66 21.97 -11.23
C THR A 57 -14.49 22.53 -12.01
N ASP A 58 -14.74 23.14 -13.17
CA ASP A 58 -13.73 23.70 -14.05
C ASP A 58 -13.10 24.99 -13.49
N TRP A 59 -13.73 25.61 -12.49
CA TRP A 59 -13.24 26.84 -11.85
C TRP A 59 -12.50 26.60 -10.55
N VAL A 60 -12.76 25.45 -9.91
CA VAL A 60 -12.22 25.12 -8.58
C VAL A 60 -11.19 23.99 -8.60
N TYR A 61 -11.15 23.16 -9.66
CA TYR A 61 -10.16 22.11 -9.84
C TYR A 61 -9.25 22.35 -11.06
N PRO A 62 -8.03 21.80 -11.05
CA PRO A 62 -7.12 21.80 -12.20
C PRO A 62 -7.68 21.04 -13.41
N GLU A 63 -7.20 21.35 -14.61
CA GLU A 63 -7.69 20.73 -15.87
C GLU A 63 -7.49 19.20 -15.92
N TYR A 64 -6.44 18.67 -15.28
CA TYR A 64 -6.20 17.23 -15.22
C TYR A 64 -7.22 16.47 -14.35
N PHE A 65 -7.99 17.17 -13.52
CA PHE A 65 -9.06 16.57 -12.71
C PHE A 65 -10.13 15.88 -13.56
N ASN A 66 -10.44 16.44 -14.73
CA ASN A 66 -11.35 15.81 -15.70
C ASN A 66 -10.77 14.49 -16.27
N THR A 67 -9.45 14.39 -16.36
CA THR A 67 -8.78 13.13 -16.76
C THR A 67 -8.86 12.09 -15.65
N LEU A 68 -8.69 12.49 -14.39
CA LEU A 68 -8.81 11.60 -13.22
C LEU A 68 -10.23 11.06 -13.05
N THR A 69 -11.24 11.91 -13.17
CA THR A 69 -12.65 11.49 -13.12
C THR A 69 -13.01 10.56 -14.28
N THR A 70 -12.49 10.82 -15.48
CA THR A 70 -12.65 9.92 -16.64
C THR A 70 -11.99 8.57 -16.40
N ALA A 71 -10.79 8.53 -15.79
CA ALA A 71 -10.13 7.29 -15.42
C ALA A 71 -10.97 6.48 -14.42
N ALA A 72 -11.55 7.12 -13.40
CA ALA A 72 -12.45 6.48 -12.46
C ALA A 72 -13.70 5.88 -13.15
N ASN A 73 -14.28 6.58 -14.13
CA ASN A 73 -15.40 6.05 -14.92
C ASN A 73 -15.00 4.79 -15.70
N TRP A 74 -13.79 4.72 -16.27
CA TRP A 74 -13.29 3.51 -16.92
C TRP A 74 -13.04 2.36 -15.94
N VAL A 75 -12.63 2.65 -14.70
CA VAL A 75 -12.58 1.64 -13.64
C VAL A 75 -13.99 1.12 -13.33
N CYS A 76 -15.01 1.98 -13.29
CA CYS A 76 -16.41 1.58 -13.15
C CYS A 76 -16.87 0.66 -14.29
N VAL A 77 -16.41 0.86 -15.52
CA VAL A 77 -16.70 -0.05 -16.65
C VAL A 77 -16.12 -1.43 -16.38
N ALA A 78 -14.86 -1.53 -15.96
CA ALA A 78 -14.23 -2.81 -15.63
C ALA A 78 -14.96 -3.51 -14.45
N SER A 79 -15.34 -2.72 -13.45
CA SER A 79 -16.12 -3.14 -12.29
C SER A 79 -17.50 -3.68 -12.67
N ALA A 80 -18.23 -2.96 -13.53
CA ALA A 80 -19.52 -3.39 -14.08
C ALA A 80 -19.40 -4.68 -14.90
N ALA A 81 -18.34 -4.82 -15.70
CA ALA A 81 -18.05 -6.03 -16.46
C ALA A 81 -17.78 -7.23 -15.52
N GLY A 82 -17.05 -7.02 -14.42
CA GLY A 82 -16.83 -8.03 -13.39
C GLY A 82 -18.13 -8.48 -12.71
N CYS A 83 -18.99 -7.54 -12.33
CA CYS A 83 -20.31 -7.84 -11.80
C CYS A 83 -21.18 -8.60 -12.82
N LEU A 84 -21.18 -8.18 -14.08
CA LEU A 84 -21.93 -8.85 -15.14
C LEU A 84 -21.45 -10.28 -15.35
N PHE A 85 -20.12 -10.52 -15.33
CA PHE A 85 -19.57 -11.87 -15.40
C PHE A 85 -20.08 -12.76 -14.27
N LEU A 86 -20.12 -12.26 -13.03
CA LEU A 86 -20.66 -13.01 -11.89
C LEU A 86 -22.16 -13.32 -12.07
N LEU A 87 -22.96 -12.32 -12.45
CA LEU A 87 -24.40 -12.46 -12.66
C LEU A 87 -24.71 -13.47 -13.78
N LEU A 88 -24.01 -13.38 -14.91
CA LEU A 88 -24.12 -14.34 -16.01
C LEU A 88 -23.68 -15.73 -15.57
N SER A 89 -22.60 -15.84 -14.80
CA SER A 89 -22.14 -17.12 -14.27
C SER A 89 -23.21 -17.76 -13.38
N TRP A 90 -23.85 -17.02 -12.48
CA TRP A 90 -24.94 -17.55 -11.65
C TRP A 90 -26.23 -17.88 -12.40
N ALA A 91 -26.48 -17.20 -13.51
CA ALA A 91 -27.64 -17.43 -14.36
C ALA A 91 -27.49 -18.69 -15.24
N PHE A 92 -26.30 -18.90 -15.81
CA PHE A 92 -26.10 -19.90 -16.87
C PHE A 92 -25.29 -21.14 -16.45
N LEU A 93 -24.38 -21.03 -15.48
CA LEU A 93 -23.58 -22.17 -15.03
C LEU A 93 -24.28 -22.95 -13.91
N PRO A 94 -24.01 -24.27 -13.80
CA PRO A 94 -24.63 -25.11 -12.79
C PRO A 94 -24.12 -24.80 -11.37
N VAL A 95 -24.92 -25.20 -10.37
CA VAL A 95 -24.73 -24.81 -8.95
C VAL A 95 -23.44 -25.37 -8.35
N ASP A 96 -22.97 -26.52 -8.83
CA ASP A 96 -21.70 -27.15 -8.44
C ASP A 96 -20.47 -26.31 -8.82
N LYS A 97 -20.58 -25.49 -9.87
CA LYS A 97 -19.50 -24.57 -10.29
C LYS A 97 -19.60 -23.20 -9.62
N THR A 98 -20.82 -22.77 -9.28
CA THR A 98 -21.08 -21.39 -8.90
C THR A 98 -21.32 -21.15 -7.42
N TYR A 99 -21.80 -22.17 -6.68
CA TYR A 99 -22.19 -22.08 -5.27
C TYR A 99 -23.07 -20.85 -4.99
N ARG A 100 -24.02 -20.59 -5.89
CA ARG A 100 -24.80 -19.35 -5.92
C ARG A 100 -25.61 -19.16 -4.62
N HIS A 101 -25.61 -17.94 -4.10
CA HIS A 101 -26.36 -17.55 -2.91
C HIS A 101 -27.05 -16.21 -3.12
N TYR A 102 -28.34 -16.10 -2.77
CA TYR A 102 -29.16 -14.92 -3.08
C TYR A 102 -28.60 -13.62 -2.48
N LEU A 103 -28.10 -13.63 -1.23
CA LEU A 103 -27.46 -12.45 -0.62
C LEU A 103 -26.28 -11.92 -1.44
N SER A 104 -25.53 -12.81 -2.11
CA SER A 104 -24.40 -12.40 -2.95
C SER A 104 -24.84 -11.94 -4.34
N ILE A 105 -25.87 -12.58 -4.91
CA ILE A 105 -26.47 -12.16 -6.18
C ILE A 105 -27.07 -10.76 -6.04
N CYS A 106 -27.92 -10.53 -5.03
CA CYS A 106 -28.61 -9.25 -4.86
C CYS A 106 -27.64 -8.10 -4.54
N LEU A 107 -26.61 -8.36 -3.73
CA LEU A 107 -25.53 -7.40 -3.52
C LEU A 107 -24.79 -7.06 -4.82
N THR A 108 -24.50 -8.07 -5.66
CA THR A 108 -23.84 -7.85 -6.95
C THR A 108 -24.73 -7.07 -7.92
N ILE A 109 -26.05 -7.29 -7.90
CA ILE A 109 -27.01 -6.48 -8.65
C ILE A 109 -26.97 -5.03 -8.17
N ALA A 110 -26.96 -4.79 -6.85
CA ALA A 110 -26.89 -3.44 -6.30
C ALA A 110 -25.61 -2.69 -6.74
N VAL A 111 -24.45 -3.34 -6.62
CA VAL A 111 -23.16 -2.75 -7.06
C VAL A 111 -23.11 -2.57 -8.58
N PHE A 112 -23.71 -3.49 -9.35
CA PHE A 112 -23.84 -3.32 -10.80
C PHE A 112 -24.69 -2.08 -11.15
N ILE A 113 -25.84 -1.92 -10.51
CA ILE A 113 -26.71 -0.73 -10.67
C ILE A 113 -25.94 0.54 -10.31
N MET A 114 -25.21 0.54 -9.19
CA MET A 114 -24.38 1.68 -8.78
C MET A 114 -23.36 2.07 -9.85
N ASN A 115 -22.64 1.08 -10.40
CA ASN A 115 -21.64 1.31 -11.46
C ASN A 115 -22.27 1.88 -12.75
N LEU A 116 -23.53 1.52 -13.07
CA LEU A 116 -24.24 2.11 -14.21
C LEU A 116 -24.42 3.63 -14.06
N GLY A 117 -24.42 4.15 -12.83
CA GLY A 117 -24.42 5.59 -12.56
C GLY A 117 -23.25 6.33 -13.22
N PHE A 118 -22.10 5.67 -13.39
CA PHE A 118 -20.90 6.22 -14.02
C PHE A 118 -20.73 5.79 -15.48
N VAL A 119 -21.12 4.55 -15.80
CA VAL A 119 -21.02 4.01 -17.17
C VAL A 119 -21.97 4.72 -18.14
N VAL A 120 -23.19 5.06 -17.70
CA VAL A 120 -24.18 5.72 -18.55
C VAL A 120 -23.72 7.11 -19.00
N PRO A 121 -23.25 8.01 -18.11
CA PRO A 121 -22.71 9.29 -18.55
C PRO A 121 -21.43 9.19 -19.37
N LEU A 122 -20.56 8.21 -19.08
CA LEU A 122 -19.36 7.99 -19.89
C LEU A 122 -19.71 7.65 -21.34
N ALA A 123 -20.76 6.85 -21.56
CA ALA A 123 -21.20 6.48 -22.90
C ALA A 123 -22.02 7.58 -23.61
N ALA A 124 -22.69 8.44 -22.84
CA ALA A 124 -23.58 9.47 -23.37
C ALA A 124 -22.93 10.85 -23.54
N GLU A 125 -21.79 11.10 -22.88
CA GLU A 125 -21.06 12.38 -22.86
C GLU A 125 -21.98 13.61 -22.74
N PRO A 126 -22.81 13.70 -21.67
CA PRO A 126 -23.82 14.74 -21.56
C PRO A 126 -23.20 16.13 -21.36
N GLN A 127 -23.81 17.15 -21.98
CA GLN A 127 -23.55 18.53 -21.58
C GLN A 127 -24.01 18.72 -20.12
N GLN A 128 -23.12 19.24 -19.27
CA GLN A 128 -23.38 19.41 -17.84
C GLN A 128 -24.25 20.64 -17.55
N CYS A 129 -24.16 21.64 -18.42
CA CYS A 129 -24.78 22.95 -18.25
C CYS A 129 -25.94 23.13 -19.23
N TYR A 130 -27.10 23.53 -18.71
CA TYR A 130 -28.28 23.87 -19.51
C TYR A 130 -28.09 25.20 -20.23
N ASN A 131 -27.46 26.16 -19.54
CA ASN A 131 -26.98 27.42 -20.10
C ASN A 131 -25.68 27.83 -19.38
N ASP A 132 -25.09 28.96 -19.76
CA ASP A 132 -23.75 29.37 -19.30
C ASP A 132 -23.60 29.49 -17.78
N ILE A 133 -24.69 29.62 -17.02
CA ILE A 133 -24.66 29.73 -15.55
C ILE A 133 -25.43 28.62 -14.83
N THR A 134 -26.27 27.83 -15.52
CA THR A 134 -27.21 26.89 -14.90
C THR A 134 -26.85 25.44 -15.21
N PRO A 135 -26.58 24.58 -14.22
CA PRO A 135 -26.39 23.15 -14.43
C PRO A 135 -27.70 22.44 -14.80
N HIS A 136 -27.62 21.35 -15.55
CA HIS A 136 -28.79 20.52 -15.81
C HIS A 136 -29.29 19.81 -14.53
N SER A 137 -30.61 19.75 -14.37
CA SER A 137 -31.31 18.92 -13.39
C SER A 137 -31.84 17.62 -14.03
N MET A 138 -32.30 16.69 -13.20
CA MET A 138 -33.01 15.48 -13.65
C MET A 138 -34.25 15.74 -14.53
N LYS A 139 -34.84 16.94 -14.45
CA LYS A 139 -35.99 17.33 -15.29
C LYS A 139 -35.54 17.76 -16.68
N SER A 140 -34.39 18.43 -16.77
CA SER A 140 -33.83 18.96 -18.02
C SER A 140 -32.94 17.96 -18.78
N SER A 141 -32.36 16.95 -18.10
CA SER A 141 -31.51 15.94 -18.73
C SER A 141 -31.87 14.53 -18.27
N LYS A 142 -32.26 13.69 -19.23
CA LYS A 142 -32.59 12.27 -18.97
C LYS A 142 -31.37 11.48 -18.52
N VAL A 143 -30.19 11.80 -19.05
CA VAL A 143 -28.92 11.18 -18.66
C VAL A 143 -28.59 11.50 -17.21
N CYS A 144 -28.84 12.75 -16.79
CA CYS A 144 -28.70 13.15 -15.39
C CYS A 144 -29.65 12.38 -14.47
N GLY A 145 -30.93 12.32 -14.82
CA GLY A 145 -31.92 11.57 -14.03
C GLY A 145 -31.58 10.09 -13.90
N ALA A 146 -31.17 9.45 -15.00
CA ALA A 146 -30.81 8.03 -15.00
C ALA A 146 -29.53 7.75 -14.21
N SER A 147 -28.46 8.53 -14.43
CA SER A 147 -27.18 8.34 -13.73
C SER A 147 -27.31 8.54 -12.22
N GLY A 148 -27.95 9.63 -11.80
CA GLY A 148 -28.21 9.89 -10.39
C GLY A 148 -29.10 8.83 -9.76
N ALA A 149 -30.15 8.38 -10.46
CA ALA A 149 -31.02 7.33 -9.93
C ALA A 149 -30.28 5.98 -9.76
N PHE A 150 -29.45 5.59 -10.73
CA PHE A 150 -28.65 4.37 -10.63
C PHE A 150 -27.63 4.43 -9.50
N LEU A 151 -26.94 5.56 -9.35
CA LEU A 151 -25.97 5.77 -8.28
C LEU A 151 -26.64 5.67 -6.90
N LEU A 152 -27.74 6.40 -6.68
CA LEU A 152 -28.42 6.45 -5.39
C LEU A 152 -29.12 5.11 -5.06
N LEU A 153 -29.76 4.46 -6.03
CA LEU A 153 -30.41 3.16 -5.84
C LEU A 153 -29.38 2.08 -5.52
N GLY A 154 -28.29 2.06 -6.26
CA GLY A 154 -27.20 1.11 -6.08
C GLY A 154 -26.53 1.27 -4.72
N GLY A 155 -26.27 2.51 -4.29
CA GLY A 155 -25.74 2.81 -2.96
C GLY A 155 -26.66 2.35 -1.83
N TRP A 156 -27.95 2.72 -1.87
CA TRP A 156 -28.96 2.29 -0.90
C TRP A 156 -29.10 0.77 -0.83
N ALA A 157 -29.23 0.12 -1.98
CA ALA A 157 -29.34 -1.32 -2.05
C ALA A 157 -28.06 -2.01 -1.57
N GLY A 158 -26.88 -1.47 -1.90
CA GLY A 158 -25.59 -1.99 -1.45
C GLY A 158 -25.51 -2.03 0.07
N VAL A 159 -25.81 -0.91 0.74
CA VAL A 159 -25.84 -0.82 2.22
C VAL A 159 -26.86 -1.80 2.80
N MET A 160 -28.06 -1.87 2.22
CA MET A 160 -29.11 -2.75 2.74
C MET A 160 -28.75 -4.24 2.61
N TRP A 161 -28.16 -4.66 1.49
CA TRP A 161 -27.74 -6.05 1.28
C TRP A 161 -26.52 -6.43 2.14
N VAL A 162 -25.64 -5.47 2.43
CA VAL A 162 -24.55 -5.63 3.39
C VAL A 162 -25.07 -5.77 4.82
N PHE A 163 -26.05 -4.95 5.22
CA PHE A 163 -26.76 -5.08 6.50
C PHE A 163 -27.42 -6.46 6.64
N LEU A 164 -28.21 -6.90 5.65
CA LEU A 164 -28.89 -8.19 5.67
C LEU A 164 -27.91 -9.37 5.73
N ARG A 165 -26.74 -9.23 5.13
CA ARG A 165 -25.67 -10.22 5.20
C ARG A 165 -25.06 -10.29 6.60
N SER A 166 -24.76 -9.15 7.21
CA SER A 166 -24.27 -9.07 8.60
C SER A 166 -25.30 -9.64 9.59
N LEU A 167 -26.58 -9.27 9.43
CA LEU A 167 -27.68 -9.80 10.23
C LEU A 167 -27.83 -11.31 10.08
N SER A 168 -27.77 -11.83 8.85
CA SER A 168 -27.83 -13.27 8.58
C SER A 168 -26.71 -14.03 9.30
N LEU A 169 -25.50 -13.49 9.26
CA LEU A 169 -24.34 -14.07 9.93
C LEU A 169 -24.48 -14.03 11.46
N HIS A 170 -24.93 -12.90 12.00
CA HIS A 170 -25.15 -12.72 13.44
C HIS A 170 -26.21 -13.69 13.98
N LEU A 171 -27.31 -13.87 13.25
CA LEU A 171 -28.36 -14.81 13.63
C LEU A 171 -27.85 -16.26 13.63
N GLN A 172 -27.00 -16.62 12.67
CA GLN A 172 -26.42 -17.97 12.60
C GLN A 172 -25.37 -18.24 13.70
N ILE A 173 -24.55 -17.25 14.03
CA ILE A 173 -23.44 -17.39 14.98
C ILE A 173 -23.91 -17.18 16.42
N CYS A 174 -24.46 -16.00 16.72
CA CYS A 174 -24.78 -15.58 18.09
C CYS A 174 -26.10 -16.20 18.58
N TRP A 175 -27.08 -16.33 17.68
CA TRP A 175 -28.43 -16.83 18.01
C TRP A 175 -28.68 -18.28 17.57
N GLN A 176 -27.74 -18.89 16.86
CA GLN A 176 -27.82 -20.27 16.36
C GLN A 176 -29.06 -20.56 15.49
N VAL A 177 -29.67 -19.52 14.90
CA VAL A 177 -30.86 -19.63 14.05
C VAL A 177 -30.45 -20.07 12.64
N VAL A 178 -31.08 -21.14 12.15
CA VAL A 178 -30.93 -21.54 10.74
C VAL A 178 -31.76 -20.60 9.88
N VAL A 179 -31.09 -19.78 9.07
CA VAL A 179 -31.77 -18.84 8.17
C VAL A 179 -32.44 -19.61 7.02
N GLY A 180 -33.77 -19.68 7.09
CA GLY A 180 -34.63 -20.42 6.17
C GLY A 180 -35.21 -19.60 5.01
N ARG A 181 -36.21 -20.16 4.31
CA ARG A 181 -37.00 -19.45 3.27
C ARG A 181 -37.66 -18.16 3.79
N ASN A 182 -38.08 -18.14 5.05
CA ASN A 182 -38.71 -16.97 5.67
C ASN A 182 -37.76 -15.78 5.74
N PHE A 183 -36.48 -16.03 6.10
CA PHE A 183 -35.45 -15.00 6.11
C PHE A 183 -35.12 -14.54 4.68
N MET A 184 -35.13 -15.43 3.70
CA MET A 184 -34.96 -15.06 2.28
C MET A 184 -36.07 -14.11 1.80
N MET A 185 -37.34 -14.41 2.07
CA MET A 185 -38.46 -13.54 1.70
C MET A 185 -38.38 -12.18 2.41
N PHE A 186 -38.10 -12.19 3.72
CA PHE A 186 -37.86 -10.97 4.49
C PHE A 186 -36.71 -10.13 3.90
N ALA A 187 -35.59 -10.77 3.57
CA ALA A 187 -34.43 -10.11 3.00
C ALA A 187 -34.71 -9.53 1.60
N GLN A 188 -35.50 -10.21 0.76
CA GLN A 188 -35.90 -9.65 -0.54
C GLN A 188 -36.84 -8.45 -0.39
N ALA A 189 -37.85 -8.57 0.49
CA ALA A 189 -38.82 -7.51 0.72
C ALA A 189 -38.14 -6.24 1.28
N THR A 190 -37.29 -6.39 2.28
CA THR A 190 -36.58 -5.26 2.91
C THR A 190 -35.39 -4.78 2.08
N GLY A 191 -34.64 -5.71 1.47
CA GLY A 191 -33.44 -5.45 0.68
C GLY A 191 -33.67 -4.66 -0.60
N TRP A 192 -34.88 -4.72 -1.18
CA TRP A 192 -35.27 -3.89 -2.32
C TRP A 192 -36.33 -2.84 -1.95
N GLY A 193 -37.27 -3.17 -1.07
CA GLY A 193 -38.35 -2.26 -0.70
C GLY A 193 -37.86 -0.98 -0.02
N ILE A 194 -36.94 -1.10 0.95
CA ILE A 194 -36.40 0.08 1.65
C ILE A 194 -35.60 0.98 0.67
N PRO A 195 -34.66 0.46 -0.13
CA PRO A 195 -33.98 1.26 -1.17
C PRO A 195 -34.93 1.94 -2.16
N ILE A 196 -35.99 1.27 -2.60
CA ILE A 196 -36.98 1.85 -3.52
C ILE A 196 -37.72 3.02 -2.86
N ILE A 197 -38.12 2.88 -1.59
CA ILE A 197 -38.75 3.98 -0.85
C ILE A 197 -37.74 5.12 -0.66
N GLY A 198 -36.51 4.80 -0.26
CA GLY A 198 -35.44 5.79 -0.04
C GLY A 198 -35.13 6.62 -1.28
N ILE A 199 -35.01 5.98 -2.46
CA ILE A 199 -34.77 6.72 -3.70
C ILE A 199 -35.98 7.57 -4.12
N VAL A 200 -37.21 7.09 -3.92
CA VAL A 200 -38.41 7.89 -4.25
C VAL A 200 -38.43 9.16 -3.40
N VAL A 201 -38.15 9.05 -2.09
CA VAL A 201 -38.07 10.21 -1.20
C VAL A 201 -36.94 11.14 -1.65
N ALA A 202 -35.72 10.61 -1.87
CA ALA A 202 -34.57 11.41 -2.29
C ALA A 202 -34.79 12.15 -3.62
N LEU A 203 -35.40 11.50 -4.62
CA LEU A 203 -35.66 12.13 -5.92
C LEU A 203 -36.80 13.15 -5.86
N VAL A 204 -37.81 12.95 -5.01
CA VAL A 204 -38.94 13.87 -4.88
C VAL A 204 -38.57 15.14 -4.10
N PHE A 205 -37.85 14.99 -2.99
CA PHE A 205 -37.57 16.12 -2.09
C PHE A 205 -36.26 16.84 -2.41
N SER A 206 -35.19 16.12 -2.72
CA SER A 206 -33.90 16.72 -3.08
C SER A 206 -33.71 16.78 -4.60
N GLY A 207 -34.01 15.70 -5.32
CA GLY A 207 -33.69 15.56 -6.76
C GLY A 207 -32.18 15.44 -7.03
N VAL A 208 -31.80 15.32 -8.31
CA VAL A 208 -30.39 15.19 -8.73
C VAL A 208 -30.01 16.21 -9.81
N SER A 209 -28.74 16.62 -9.82
CA SER A 209 -28.14 17.55 -10.82
C SER A 209 -26.65 17.25 -11.04
N PHE A 210 -26.07 17.79 -12.12
CA PHE A 210 -24.62 17.69 -12.34
C PHE A 210 -23.90 18.62 -11.38
N ARG A 211 -23.11 18.03 -10.48
CA ARG A 211 -22.29 18.74 -9.49
C ARG A 211 -20.82 18.33 -9.57
N PHE A 212 -20.54 17.10 -10.03
CA PHE A 212 -19.22 16.48 -10.02
C PHE A 212 -18.90 15.88 -11.38
N GLY A 213 -18.44 16.74 -12.29
CA GLY A 213 -18.18 16.36 -13.68
C GLY A 213 -19.42 15.76 -14.35
N ALA A 214 -19.23 14.68 -15.08
CA ALA A 214 -20.29 14.10 -15.92
C ALA A 214 -21.31 13.22 -15.15
N THR A 215 -21.24 13.06 -13.83
CA THR A 215 -22.18 12.20 -13.08
C THR A 215 -23.14 13.03 -12.22
N CYS A 216 -24.45 12.74 -12.29
CA CYS A 216 -25.43 13.41 -11.45
C CYS A 216 -25.48 12.85 -10.03
N HIS A 217 -25.70 13.76 -9.07
CA HIS A 217 -25.73 13.44 -7.64
C HIS A 217 -26.88 14.19 -6.95
N ILE A 218 -27.24 13.77 -5.72
CA ILE A 218 -28.31 14.39 -4.93
C ILE A 218 -28.02 15.88 -4.65
N ASN A 219 -29.06 16.70 -4.76
CA ASN A 219 -28.99 18.14 -4.48
C ASN A 219 -28.96 18.40 -2.97
N HIS A 220 -28.29 19.48 -2.54
CA HIS A 220 -28.05 19.77 -1.10
C HIS A 220 -29.34 19.89 -0.27
N LYS A 221 -30.36 20.56 -0.82
CA LYS A 221 -31.60 20.96 -0.14
C LYS A 221 -32.38 19.73 0.33
N ASN A 222 -32.16 19.34 1.58
CA ASN A 222 -32.68 18.17 2.29
C ASN A 222 -31.90 16.84 2.16
N SER A 223 -30.79 16.81 1.42
CA SER A 223 -30.02 15.56 1.18
C SER A 223 -29.59 14.82 2.45
N LEU A 224 -29.28 15.59 3.50
CA LEU A 224 -28.90 15.04 4.80
C LEU A 224 -30.01 14.19 5.40
N ALA A 225 -31.25 14.70 5.40
CA ALA A 225 -32.38 14.07 6.06
C ALA A 225 -33.00 12.93 5.24
N ASP A 226 -33.08 13.09 3.92
CA ASP A 226 -33.77 12.13 3.04
C ASP A 226 -32.88 10.98 2.54
N PHE A 227 -31.56 11.17 2.49
CA PHE A 227 -30.62 10.19 1.94
C PHE A 227 -29.52 9.81 2.93
N TRP A 228 -28.72 10.76 3.40
CA TRP A 228 -27.49 10.45 4.15
C TRP A 228 -27.73 9.88 5.54
N ILE A 229 -28.56 10.51 6.35
CA ILE A 229 -28.85 10.04 7.72
C ILE A 229 -29.45 8.63 7.69
N PRO A 230 -30.52 8.34 6.91
CA PRO A 230 -31.06 6.99 6.85
C PRO A 230 -30.05 5.93 6.37
N LEU A 231 -29.21 6.27 5.40
CA LEU A 231 -28.16 5.37 4.89
C LEU A 231 -27.09 5.08 5.96
N LEU A 232 -26.65 6.12 6.68
CA LEU A 232 -25.69 6.01 7.79
C LEU A 232 -26.24 5.21 8.98
N VAL A 233 -27.55 5.29 9.24
CA VAL A 233 -28.21 4.48 10.29
C VAL A 233 -28.04 2.99 9.98
N PHE A 234 -28.34 2.54 8.75
CA PHE A 234 -28.16 1.13 8.38
C PHE A 234 -26.68 0.72 8.35
N ALA A 235 -25.78 1.60 7.90
CA ALA A 235 -24.33 1.34 7.96
C ALA A 235 -23.85 1.17 9.42
N GLY A 236 -24.27 2.07 10.33
CA GLY A 236 -23.95 2.00 11.76
C GLY A 236 -24.51 0.76 12.44
N LEU A 237 -25.77 0.40 12.16
CA LEU A 237 -26.36 -0.85 12.65
C LEU A 237 -25.55 -2.07 12.17
N THR A 238 -25.09 -2.04 10.92
CA THR A 238 -24.26 -3.13 10.38
C THR A 238 -22.94 -3.27 11.12
N VAL A 239 -22.27 -2.15 11.41
CA VAL A 239 -21.02 -2.11 12.19
C VAL A 239 -21.24 -2.70 13.58
N ILE A 240 -22.29 -2.26 14.28
CA ILE A 240 -22.63 -2.75 15.63
C ILE A 240 -22.85 -4.27 15.61
N ILE A 241 -23.65 -4.78 14.67
CA ILE A 241 -23.93 -6.21 14.52
C ILE A 241 -22.64 -6.98 14.22
N GLN A 242 -21.77 -6.43 13.37
CA GLN A 242 -20.51 -7.07 12.98
C GLN A 242 -19.56 -7.19 14.18
N PHE A 243 -19.37 -6.10 14.95
CA PHE A 243 -18.56 -6.12 16.17
C PHE A 243 -19.15 -7.05 17.24
N ALA A 244 -20.46 -7.06 17.45
CA ALA A 244 -21.11 -7.99 18.37
C ALA A 244 -20.87 -9.45 17.96
N THR A 245 -20.91 -9.74 16.65
CA THR A 245 -20.61 -11.07 16.11
C THR A 245 -19.15 -11.47 16.36
N PHE A 246 -18.20 -10.56 16.11
CA PHE A 246 -16.78 -10.81 16.39
C PHE A 246 -16.51 -11.01 17.88
N GLY A 247 -17.07 -10.17 18.75
CA GLY A 247 -16.96 -10.30 20.20
C GLY A 247 -17.46 -11.66 20.71
N TYR A 248 -18.59 -12.15 20.17
CA TYR A 248 -19.09 -13.48 20.48
C TYR A 248 -18.14 -14.60 20.00
N CYS A 249 -17.56 -14.47 18.80
CA CYS A 249 -16.59 -15.44 18.29
C CYS A 249 -15.34 -15.52 19.17
N ILE A 250 -14.82 -14.38 19.62
CA ILE A 250 -13.68 -14.30 20.54
C ILE A 250 -14.04 -14.95 21.88
N LYS A 251 -15.22 -14.64 22.44
CA LYS A 251 -15.70 -15.26 23.69
C LYS A 251 -15.74 -16.79 23.58
N VAL A 252 -16.27 -17.33 22.49
CA VAL A 252 -16.35 -18.78 22.26
C VAL A 252 -14.95 -19.40 22.08
N TYR A 253 -14.04 -18.70 21.41
CA TYR A 253 -12.65 -19.15 21.25
C TYR A 253 -11.93 -19.23 22.60
N LEU A 254 -11.96 -18.17 23.41
CA LEU A 254 -11.35 -18.14 24.74
C LEU A 254 -11.95 -19.22 25.66
N ALA A 255 -13.28 -19.38 25.64
CA ALA A 255 -13.94 -20.44 26.40
C ALA A 255 -13.54 -21.85 25.95
N SER A 256 -13.19 -22.04 24.67
CA SER A 256 -12.72 -23.34 24.16
C SER A 256 -11.28 -23.71 24.56
N LEU A 257 -10.45 -22.69 24.83
CA LEU A 257 -9.09 -22.86 25.36
C LEU A 257 -9.09 -23.22 26.85
N ALA A 258 -10.07 -22.71 27.60
CA ALA A 258 -10.22 -22.97 29.04
C ALA A 258 -10.86 -24.34 29.37
N ASP A 259 -11.45 -25.04 28.39
CA ASP A 259 -12.11 -26.33 28.58
C ASP A 259 -11.09 -27.50 28.52
N ASN A 260 -10.76 -28.07 29.69
CA ASN A 260 -9.80 -29.18 29.87
C ASN A 260 -10.44 -30.58 29.83
N SER A 261 -11.67 -30.72 29.35
CA SER A 261 -12.31 -32.04 29.22
C SER A 261 -11.63 -32.88 28.12
N ALA A 262 -11.08 -34.03 28.52
CA ALA A 262 -10.53 -35.03 27.61
C ALA A 262 -11.65 -35.58 26.71
N SER A 263 -11.50 -35.49 25.39
CA SER A 263 -12.43 -36.08 24.45
C SER A 263 -12.21 -37.58 24.36
N THR A 264 -13.09 -38.38 24.96
CA THR A 264 -13.17 -39.81 24.68
C THR A 264 -13.62 -40.01 23.23
N GLU A 265 -12.72 -40.51 22.39
CA GLU A 265 -13.09 -41.20 21.16
C GLU A 265 -13.80 -42.50 21.54
N GLY A 266 -14.97 -42.74 20.94
CA GLY A 266 -15.75 -43.94 21.23
C GLY A 266 -17.02 -43.99 20.40
N SER A 267 -16.97 -44.78 19.33
CA SER A 267 -18.06 -45.12 18.42
C SER A 267 -19.25 -45.75 19.16
N SER A 268 -20.43 -45.12 19.11
CA SER A 268 -21.71 -45.84 19.19
C SER A 268 -22.88 -44.96 18.69
N LEU A 269 -23.81 -45.62 17.99
CA LEU A 269 -25.01 -45.13 17.29
C LEU A 269 -25.84 -44.08 18.06
N PRO A 270 -26.57 -43.19 17.35
CA PRO A 270 -27.34 -42.13 18.00
C PRO A 270 -28.61 -42.69 18.63
N GLN A 271 -28.71 -42.58 19.96
CA GLN A 271 -29.95 -42.80 20.69
C GLN A 271 -30.69 -41.46 20.80
N TYR A 272 -31.91 -41.44 20.29
CA TYR A 272 -32.80 -40.29 20.26
C TYR A 272 -33.31 -40.01 21.68
N SER A 273 -32.77 -39.00 22.36
CA SER A 273 -33.41 -38.43 23.55
C SER A 273 -33.33 -36.91 23.55
N GLN A 274 -34.52 -36.31 23.54
CA GLN A 274 -34.81 -34.89 23.67
C GLN A 274 -34.30 -34.38 25.03
N SER A 275 -33.07 -33.90 25.08
CA SER A 275 -32.61 -33.05 26.19
C SER A 275 -31.79 -31.89 25.62
N ILE A 276 -32.11 -30.68 26.08
CA ILE A 276 -31.40 -29.44 25.78
C ILE A 276 -30.01 -29.58 26.39
N ARG A 277 -29.08 -30.22 25.69
CA ARG A 277 -27.66 -30.21 26.06
C ARG A 277 -27.10 -28.86 25.67
N THR A 278 -26.70 -28.07 26.67
CA THR A 278 -25.78 -26.95 26.49
C THR A 278 -24.55 -27.46 25.75
N MET A 279 -24.30 -26.93 24.54
CA MET A 279 -23.14 -27.32 23.74
C MET A 279 -21.86 -27.03 24.51
N THR A 280 -20.91 -27.97 24.49
CA THR A 280 -19.58 -27.72 25.08
C THR A 280 -18.86 -26.59 24.32
N PRO A 281 -18.05 -25.75 24.99
CA PRO A 281 -17.32 -24.66 24.35
C PRO A 281 -16.47 -25.09 23.13
N ARG A 282 -15.85 -26.28 23.18
CA ARG A 282 -15.10 -26.85 22.04
C ARG A 282 -15.99 -27.24 20.85
N GLN A 283 -17.18 -27.79 21.10
CA GLN A 283 -18.15 -28.09 20.03
C GLN A 283 -18.69 -26.79 19.39
N ALA A 284 -18.94 -25.76 20.20
CA ALA A 284 -19.31 -24.43 19.73
C ALA A 284 -18.20 -23.80 18.88
N TYR A 285 -16.94 -23.88 19.31
CA TYR A 285 -15.78 -23.37 18.55
C TYR A 285 -15.58 -24.09 17.21
N ARG A 286 -15.67 -25.43 17.16
CA ARG A 286 -15.58 -26.17 15.89
C ARG A 286 -16.66 -25.73 14.89
N ARG A 287 -17.88 -25.49 15.37
CA ARG A 287 -18.99 -24.97 14.55
C ARG A 287 -18.70 -23.54 14.06
N VAL A 288 -18.30 -22.64 14.96
CA VAL A 288 -17.96 -21.24 14.61
C VAL A 288 -16.83 -21.17 13.60
N ARG A 289 -15.74 -21.93 13.81
CA ARG A 289 -14.61 -22.03 12.87
C ARG A 289 -15.06 -22.49 11.48
N ARG A 290 -15.95 -23.50 11.40
CA ARG A 290 -16.51 -23.96 10.12
C ARG A 290 -17.34 -22.86 9.44
N VAL A 291 -18.21 -22.16 10.18
CA VAL A 291 -19.02 -21.06 9.64
C VAL A 291 -18.14 -19.91 9.12
N ILE A 292 -17.14 -19.47 9.90
CA ILE A 292 -16.19 -18.42 9.48
C ILE A 292 -15.42 -18.87 8.24
N SER A 293 -14.90 -20.11 8.20
CA SER A 293 -14.17 -20.64 7.03
C SER A 293 -15.02 -20.70 5.76
N LEU A 294 -16.35 -20.82 5.89
CA LEU A 294 -17.26 -20.85 4.75
C LEU A 294 -17.70 -19.44 4.34
N GLN A 295 -17.72 -18.48 5.27
CA GLN A 295 -18.27 -17.13 5.09
C GLN A 295 -17.22 -16.01 5.08
N TRP A 296 -15.92 -16.31 5.22
CA TRP A 296 -14.86 -15.27 5.29
C TRP A 296 -14.86 -14.31 4.10
N ARG A 297 -15.12 -14.81 2.88
CA ARG A 297 -15.28 -13.99 1.67
C ARG A 297 -16.42 -12.98 1.82
N GLY A 298 -17.49 -13.42 2.44
CA GLY A 298 -18.65 -12.57 2.72
C GLY A 298 -18.38 -11.50 3.77
N ILE A 299 -17.64 -11.86 4.82
CA ILE A 299 -17.21 -10.92 5.88
C ILE A 299 -16.28 -9.86 5.28
N ALA A 300 -15.33 -10.27 4.43
CA ALA A 300 -14.43 -9.34 3.75
C ALA A 300 -15.20 -8.31 2.89
N ILE A 301 -16.19 -8.75 2.11
CA ILE A 301 -17.05 -7.85 1.31
C ILE A 301 -17.79 -6.84 2.21
N VAL A 302 -18.35 -7.31 3.33
CA VAL A 302 -19.07 -6.46 4.29
C VAL A 302 -18.14 -5.37 4.84
N LEU A 303 -16.92 -5.74 5.25
CA LEU A 303 -15.95 -4.79 5.80
C LEU A 303 -15.51 -3.74 4.78
N ILE A 304 -15.22 -4.15 3.54
CA ILE A 304 -14.81 -3.25 2.45
C ILE A 304 -15.92 -2.23 2.16
N ILE A 305 -17.15 -2.70 1.91
CA ILE A 305 -18.26 -1.80 1.52
C ILE A 305 -18.63 -0.86 2.67
N ILE A 306 -18.57 -1.32 3.93
CA ILE A 306 -18.83 -0.43 5.09
C ILE A 306 -17.77 0.66 5.19
N ALA A 307 -16.49 0.31 5.04
CA ALA A 307 -15.41 1.28 5.08
C ALA A 307 -15.60 2.35 3.99
N ASP A 308 -15.91 1.91 2.76
CA ASP A 308 -16.20 2.80 1.63
C ASP A 308 -17.40 3.72 1.94
N VAL A 309 -18.50 3.17 2.44
CA VAL A 309 -19.73 3.93 2.74
C VAL A 309 -19.50 4.97 3.84
N ILE A 310 -18.79 4.62 4.91
CA ILE A 310 -18.46 5.56 5.98
C ILE A 310 -17.57 6.67 5.43
N PHE A 311 -16.50 6.31 4.71
CA PHE A 311 -15.58 7.27 4.12
C PHE A 311 -16.28 8.22 3.15
N PHE A 312 -17.06 7.68 2.22
CA PHE A 312 -17.89 8.42 1.26
C PHE A 312 -18.84 9.38 1.96
N SER A 313 -19.57 8.90 2.98
CA SER A 313 -20.55 9.73 3.68
C SER A 313 -19.90 10.89 4.42
N VAL A 314 -18.75 10.67 5.07
CA VAL A 314 -18.01 11.74 5.77
C VAL A 314 -17.54 12.80 4.78
N VAL A 315 -16.93 12.38 3.66
CA VAL A 315 -16.42 13.30 2.64
C VAL A 315 -17.54 14.14 2.03
N PHE A 316 -18.66 13.51 1.67
CA PHE A 316 -19.78 14.22 1.05
C PHE A 316 -20.56 15.10 2.02
N VAL A 317 -20.71 14.70 3.29
CA VAL A 317 -21.29 15.58 4.31
C VAL A 317 -20.40 16.79 4.55
N PHE A 318 -19.08 16.60 4.62
CA PHE A 318 -18.13 17.71 4.73
C PHE A 318 -18.20 18.63 3.52
N GLN A 319 -18.32 18.06 2.32
CA GLN A 319 -18.48 18.82 1.10
C GLN A 319 -19.78 19.63 1.06
N ASP A 320 -20.91 19.02 1.43
CA ASP A 320 -22.21 19.70 1.42
C ASP A 320 -22.22 20.85 2.44
N ASN A 321 -21.63 20.64 3.63
CA ASN A 321 -21.43 21.69 4.63
C ASN A 321 -20.55 22.84 4.09
N THR A 322 -19.49 22.52 3.35
CA THR A 322 -18.59 23.53 2.77
C THR A 322 -19.32 24.38 1.71
N VAL A 323 -20.10 23.73 0.84
CA VAL A 323 -20.88 24.43 -0.19
C VAL A 323 -21.99 25.28 0.45
N GLN A 324 -22.65 24.76 1.48
CA GLN A 324 -23.67 25.49 2.22
C GLN A 324 -23.09 26.73 2.92
N ALA A 325 -21.92 26.60 3.55
CA ALA A 325 -21.24 27.72 4.20
C ALA A 325 -20.93 28.85 3.21
N VAL A 326 -20.48 28.54 2.00
CA VAL A 326 -20.22 29.55 0.95
C VAL A 326 -21.52 30.18 0.42
N HIS A 327 -22.61 29.42 0.37
CA HIS A 327 -23.91 29.94 -0.04
C HIS A 327 -24.51 30.89 1.01
N GLU A 328 -24.34 30.59 2.31
CA GLU A 328 -24.82 31.42 3.42
C GLU A 328 -23.92 32.64 3.67
N ASP A 329 -22.59 32.45 3.62
CA ASP A 329 -21.59 33.49 3.79
C ASP A 329 -20.62 33.52 2.60
N GLN A 330 -20.94 34.40 1.66
CA GLN A 330 -20.15 34.59 0.44
C GLN A 330 -18.77 35.22 0.71
N SER A 331 -18.51 35.76 1.91
CA SER A 331 -17.20 36.34 2.26
C SER A 331 -16.10 35.28 2.34
N ILE A 332 -16.46 34.02 2.58
CA ILE A 332 -15.53 32.87 2.61
C ILE A 332 -14.84 32.68 1.25
N ALA A 333 -15.53 33.01 0.14
CA ALA A 333 -14.99 32.91 -1.21
C ALA A 333 -14.32 34.21 -1.70
N ALA A 334 -14.25 35.26 -0.88
CA ALA A 334 -13.83 36.60 -1.30
C ALA A 334 -12.42 36.60 -1.91
N ASP A 335 -11.45 35.97 -1.27
CA ASP A 335 -10.06 35.91 -1.75
C ASP A 335 -9.94 35.24 -3.12
N TRP A 336 -10.72 34.18 -3.34
CA TRP A 336 -10.77 33.45 -4.60
C TRP A 336 -11.44 34.28 -5.70
N ILE A 337 -12.58 34.92 -5.38
CA ILE A 337 -13.29 35.82 -6.29
C ILE A 337 -12.40 37.01 -6.69
N THR A 338 -11.74 37.65 -5.73
CA THR A 338 -10.80 38.76 -6.00
C THR A 338 -9.66 38.30 -6.92
N CYS A 339 -9.12 37.11 -6.69
CA CYS A 339 -8.09 36.55 -7.57
C CYS A 339 -8.59 36.37 -9.01
N LEU A 340 -9.81 35.87 -9.20
CA LEU A 340 -10.40 35.69 -10.53
C LEU A 340 -10.61 37.02 -11.24
N VAL A 341 -11.11 38.04 -10.55
CA VAL A 341 -11.32 39.38 -11.12
C VAL A 341 -9.99 40.03 -11.51
N VAL A 342 -8.99 40.01 -10.61
CA VAL A 342 -7.65 40.59 -10.87
C VAL A 342 -6.97 39.92 -12.07
N ASN A 343 -7.14 38.61 -12.22
CA ASN A 343 -6.54 37.84 -13.32
C ASN A 343 -7.47 37.69 -14.53
N LYS A 344 -8.54 38.50 -14.65
CA LYS A 344 -9.49 38.50 -15.78
C LYS A 344 -10.03 37.10 -16.13
N GLY A 345 -10.32 36.29 -15.12
CA GLY A 345 -10.84 34.92 -15.27
C GLY A 345 -9.79 33.83 -15.50
N ASN A 346 -8.49 34.12 -15.37
CA ASN A 346 -7.47 33.06 -15.44
C ASN A 346 -7.47 32.19 -14.17
N ARG A 347 -8.20 31.08 -14.24
CA ARG A 347 -8.37 30.08 -13.17
C ARG A 347 -7.06 29.48 -12.64
N THR A 348 -6.04 29.30 -13.50
CA THR A 348 -4.79 28.59 -13.12
C THR A 348 -4.02 29.26 -11.99
N LYS A 349 -4.11 30.58 -11.88
CA LYS A 349 -3.45 31.37 -10.83
C LYS A 349 -4.23 31.40 -9.51
N CYS A 350 -5.47 30.91 -9.51
CA CYS A 350 -6.40 31.05 -8.39
C CYS A 350 -6.79 29.71 -7.73
N TYR A 351 -6.27 28.57 -8.23
CA TYR A 351 -6.54 27.26 -7.64
C TYR A 351 -6.12 27.13 -6.18
N ASP A 352 -5.01 27.74 -5.78
CA ASP A 352 -4.55 27.69 -4.38
C ASP A 352 -5.55 28.34 -3.41
N LYS A 353 -6.26 29.38 -3.86
CA LYS A 353 -7.29 30.06 -3.08
C LYS A 353 -8.62 29.30 -3.10
N ALA A 354 -8.88 28.52 -4.16
CA ALA A 354 -10.07 27.67 -4.24
C ALA A 354 -10.04 26.53 -3.21
N LYS A 355 -8.86 26.08 -2.75
CA LYS A 355 -8.69 25.00 -1.76
C LYS A 355 -9.44 25.22 -0.44
N ALA A 356 -9.73 26.48 -0.07
CA ALA A 356 -10.45 26.80 1.16
C ALA A 356 -11.98 26.56 1.06
N ILE A 357 -12.51 26.45 -0.17
CA ILE A 357 -13.95 26.36 -0.45
C ILE A 357 -14.35 25.06 -1.15
N VAL A 358 -13.41 24.14 -1.33
CA VAL A 358 -13.67 22.81 -1.89
C VAL A 358 -12.91 21.72 -1.15
N VAL A 359 -13.38 20.48 -1.29
CA VAL A 359 -12.70 19.31 -0.73
C VAL A 359 -11.42 19.04 -1.51
N ASN A 360 -10.40 18.54 -0.82
CA ASN A 360 -9.12 18.19 -1.42
C ASN A 360 -9.30 17.21 -2.60
N GLU A 361 -8.61 17.50 -3.71
CA GLU A 361 -8.64 16.70 -4.93
C GLU A 361 -8.30 15.23 -4.71
N ALA A 362 -7.27 14.94 -3.91
CA ALA A 362 -6.85 13.57 -3.63
C ALA A 362 -7.96 12.80 -2.90
N THR A 363 -8.68 13.48 -2.00
CA THR A 363 -9.81 12.90 -1.28
C THR A 363 -10.95 12.55 -2.23
N ILE A 364 -11.36 13.45 -3.13
CA ILE A 364 -12.43 13.17 -4.10
C ILE A 364 -12.01 12.07 -5.08
N THR A 365 -10.76 12.10 -5.55
CA THR A 365 -10.22 11.07 -6.45
C THR A 365 -10.21 9.70 -5.78
N ALA A 366 -9.76 9.62 -4.52
CA ALA A 366 -9.78 8.39 -3.73
C ALA A 366 -11.21 7.85 -3.58
N VAL A 367 -12.17 8.72 -3.28
CA VAL A 367 -13.58 8.36 -3.16
C VAL A 367 -14.12 7.76 -4.47
N LEU A 368 -13.88 8.42 -5.60
CA LEU A 368 -14.37 7.95 -6.90
C LEU A 368 -13.74 6.60 -7.29
N ILE A 369 -12.44 6.41 -7.02
CA ILE A 369 -11.74 5.16 -7.32
C ILE A 369 -12.19 4.02 -6.40
N LEU A 370 -12.33 4.25 -5.10
CA LEU A 370 -12.82 3.24 -4.16
C LEU A 370 -14.22 2.76 -4.54
N LEU A 371 -15.12 3.71 -4.84
CA LEU A 371 -16.45 3.40 -5.30
C LEU A 371 -16.41 2.58 -6.61
N ALA A 372 -15.57 2.98 -7.56
CA ALA A 372 -15.38 2.28 -8.82
C ALA A 372 -14.84 0.85 -8.65
N MET A 373 -14.01 0.59 -7.63
CA MET A 373 -13.41 -0.72 -7.39
C MET A 373 -14.35 -1.76 -6.78
N ASN A 374 -15.54 -1.37 -6.29
CA ASN A 374 -16.44 -2.29 -5.57
C ASN A 374 -16.82 -3.56 -6.34
N GLY A 375 -17.15 -3.46 -7.63
CA GLY A 375 -17.42 -4.63 -8.47
C GLY A 375 -16.19 -5.49 -8.76
N ILE A 376 -14.99 -4.90 -8.77
CA ILE A 376 -13.72 -5.64 -8.88
C ILE A 376 -13.50 -6.47 -7.60
N TRP A 377 -13.74 -5.90 -6.42
CA TRP A 377 -13.67 -6.64 -5.15
C TRP A 377 -14.68 -7.79 -5.11
N LEU A 378 -15.90 -7.58 -5.60
CA LEU A 378 -16.88 -8.65 -5.74
C LEU A 378 -16.39 -9.75 -6.67
N LEU A 379 -15.82 -9.41 -7.83
CA LEU A 379 -15.24 -10.39 -8.75
C LEU A 379 -14.13 -11.21 -8.09
N PHE A 380 -13.24 -10.58 -7.33
CA PHE A 380 -12.14 -11.27 -6.66
C PHE A 380 -12.64 -12.19 -5.53
N LEU A 381 -13.58 -11.72 -4.71
CA LEU A 381 -14.04 -12.44 -3.52
C LEU A 381 -15.10 -13.51 -3.84
N LEU A 382 -15.99 -13.24 -4.79
CA LEU A 382 -17.08 -14.15 -5.19
C LEU A 382 -16.72 -14.99 -6.42
N GLY A 383 -15.81 -14.52 -7.26
CA GLY A 383 -15.30 -15.26 -8.40
C GLY A 383 -14.56 -16.53 -7.98
N ARG A 384 -14.68 -17.56 -8.82
CA ARG A 384 -14.03 -18.85 -8.62
C ARG A 384 -13.52 -19.36 -9.96
N TRP A 385 -12.34 -19.97 -9.96
CA TRP A 385 -11.79 -20.65 -11.14
C TRP A 385 -12.75 -21.72 -11.69
N ALA A 386 -13.55 -22.36 -10.83
CA ALA A 386 -14.60 -23.29 -11.24
C ALA A 386 -15.65 -22.66 -12.17
N MET A 387 -15.94 -21.36 -12.05
CA MET A 387 -16.85 -20.66 -12.97
C MET A 387 -16.20 -20.51 -14.35
N VAL A 388 -14.91 -20.14 -14.40
CA VAL A 388 -14.17 -20.01 -15.66
C VAL A 388 -14.07 -21.37 -16.37
N LEU A 389 -13.74 -22.43 -15.64
CA LEU A 389 -13.73 -23.79 -16.17
C LEU A 389 -15.14 -24.22 -16.64
N GLY A 390 -16.19 -23.88 -15.90
CA GLY A 390 -17.57 -24.14 -16.31
C GLY A 390 -17.95 -23.45 -17.62
N TRP A 391 -17.50 -22.21 -17.84
CA TRP A 391 -17.66 -21.53 -19.13
C TRP A 391 -16.87 -22.22 -20.24
N ILE A 392 -15.61 -22.60 -19.99
CA ILE A 392 -14.78 -23.35 -20.96
C ILE A 392 -15.43 -24.68 -21.33
N ASP A 393 -15.89 -25.44 -20.35
CA ASP A 393 -16.58 -26.72 -20.53
C ASP A 393 -17.85 -26.53 -21.36
N MET A 394 -18.67 -25.52 -21.02
CA MET A 394 -19.88 -25.19 -21.77
C MET A 394 -19.58 -24.77 -23.21
N PHE A 395 -18.55 -23.95 -23.47
CA PHE A 395 -18.19 -23.57 -24.84
C PHE A 395 -17.50 -24.69 -25.62
N SER A 396 -16.80 -25.60 -24.93
CA SER A 396 -16.17 -26.77 -25.54
C SER A 396 -17.19 -27.84 -25.95
N SER A 397 -18.30 -27.98 -25.21
CA SER A 397 -19.39 -28.90 -25.57
C SER A 397 -20.14 -28.44 -26.81
N PHE A 398 -20.26 -27.11 -27.03
CA PHE A 398 -20.75 -26.52 -28.28
C PHE A 398 -19.85 -26.83 -29.50
N ARG A 399 -18.60 -27.24 -29.28
CA ARG A 399 -17.62 -27.63 -30.32
C ARG A 399 -17.58 -29.13 -30.61
N GLY A 400 -18.52 -29.92 -30.05
CA GLY A 400 -18.72 -31.33 -30.41
C GLY A 400 -17.80 -32.35 -29.73
N ARG A 401 -17.07 -31.98 -28.67
CA ARG A 401 -16.29 -32.94 -27.87
C ARG A 401 -17.12 -33.49 -26.70
N ASN A 402 -17.97 -34.48 -26.99
CA ASN A 402 -18.55 -35.32 -25.94
C ASN A 402 -17.46 -36.26 -25.40
N LYS A 403 -16.87 -35.94 -24.23
CA LYS A 403 -16.19 -36.95 -23.42
C LYS A 403 -17.25 -37.87 -22.82
N LYS A 404 -17.32 -39.11 -23.31
CA LYS A 404 -18.05 -40.20 -22.65
C LYS A 404 -17.27 -40.56 -21.37
N GLU A 405 -17.64 -39.98 -20.24
CA GLU A 405 -17.19 -40.50 -18.94
C GLU A 405 -18.09 -41.68 -18.56
N PHE A 406 -17.47 -42.86 -18.47
CA PHE A 406 -18.05 -44.02 -17.81
C PHE A 406 -18.07 -43.72 -16.31
N VAL A 407 -19.26 -43.49 -15.77
CA VAL A 407 -19.48 -43.34 -14.32
C VAL A 407 -20.13 -44.63 -13.83
N SER A 408 -19.42 -45.38 -12.99
CA SER A 408 -19.98 -46.52 -12.27
C SER A 408 -21.15 -46.07 -11.40
N VAL A 409 -22.18 -46.91 -11.31
CA VAL A 409 -23.45 -46.64 -10.61
C VAL A 409 -23.24 -46.25 -9.13
N ASP A 410 -22.11 -46.65 -8.53
CA ASP A 410 -21.76 -46.36 -7.13
C ASP A 410 -21.32 -44.91 -6.88
N ALA A 411 -20.76 -44.20 -7.88
CA ALA A 411 -20.35 -42.80 -7.71
C ALA A 411 -21.54 -41.82 -7.64
N ARG A 412 -22.76 -42.27 -7.99
CA ARG A 412 -23.99 -41.46 -7.87
C ARG A 412 -24.53 -41.37 -6.45
N TYR A 413 -24.12 -42.27 -5.54
CA TYR A 413 -24.69 -42.30 -4.19
C TYR A 413 -23.95 -41.39 -3.19
N ASP A 414 -22.62 -41.24 -3.33
CA ASP A 414 -21.83 -40.43 -2.38
C ASP A 414 -21.88 -38.92 -2.63
N VAL A 415 -22.12 -38.47 -3.87
CA VAL A 415 -22.22 -37.02 -4.18
C VAL A 415 -23.57 -36.43 -3.73
N LYS A 416 -24.60 -37.25 -3.50
CA LYS A 416 -25.95 -36.79 -3.15
C LYS A 416 -26.16 -36.45 -1.68
N LYS A 417 -25.21 -36.74 -0.79
CA LYS A 417 -25.47 -36.65 0.66
C LYS A 417 -25.26 -35.26 1.28
N ASP A 418 -24.68 -34.29 0.58
CA ASP A 418 -24.37 -32.98 1.20
C ASP A 418 -24.60 -31.72 0.35
N THR A 419 -25.50 -31.78 -0.64
CA THR A 419 -25.96 -30.59 -1.42
C THR A 419 -27.16 -29.87 -0.80
N ARG A 420 -27.76 -30.40 0.27
CA ARG A 420 -28.95 -29.83 0.93
C ARG A 420 -28.71 -28.48 1.64
N ALA A 421 -27.46 -28.06 1.83
CA ALA A 421 -27.15 -26.79 2.47
C ALA A 421 -27.20 -25.56 1.53
N TYR A 422 -27.28 -25.76 0.21
CA TYR A 422 -27.22 -24.67 -0.78
C TYR A 422 -28.45 -24.57 -1.71
N GLU A 423 -29.40 -25.49 -1.62
CA GLU A 423 -30.72 -25.39 -2.26
C GLU A 423 -31.83 -25.31 -1.20
N MET A 424 -32.21 -24.09 -0.81
CA MET A 424 -33.46 -23.87 -0.06
C MET A 424 -34.64 -23.61 -0.99
N LEU A 425 -34.83 -24.49 -1.97
CA LEU A 425 -36.07 -24.56 -2.75
C LEU A 425 -36.39 -26.02 -3.09
N SER A 426 -36.87 -26.80 -2.13
CA SER A 426 -37.96 -27.73 -2.39
C SER A 426 -38.59 -28.22 -1.08
N ARG A 427 -39.86 -27.90 -0.88
CA ARG A 427 -40.79 -28.84 -0.27
C ARG A 427 -41.90 -29.04 -1.29
N ASP A 428 -41.67 -30.05 -2.12
CA ASP A 428 -42.57 -30.71 -3.07
C ASP A 428 -43.19 -29.94 -4.25
N SER A 429 -43.27 -30.71 -5.35
CA SER A 429 -44.12 -30.59 -6.57
C SER A 429 -43.57 -29.87 -7.83
N SER A 430 -43.01 -30.70 -8.71
CA SER A 430 -43.25 -30.82 -10.18
C SER A 430 -43.71 -29.60 -11.00
N ALA A 431 -42.87 -29.15 -11.94
CA ALA A 431 -43.20 -28.97 -13.37
C ALA A 431 -41.96 -28.52 -14.17
N VAL A 432 -41.75 -29.17 -15.32
CA VAL A 432 -40.68 -28.92 -16.30
C VAL A 432 -41.01 -27.70 -17.16
N VAL A 433 -40.05 -26.80 -17.40
CA VAL A 433 -40.06 -25.92 -18.58
C VAL A 433 -38.62 -25.71 -19.10
N THR A 434 -38.42 -26.05 -20.38
CA THR A 434 -37.19 -25.92 -21.18
C THR A 434 -36.82 -24.47 -21.53
N PRO A 435 -35.52 -24.13 -21.72
CA PRO A 435 -35.11 -22.78 -22.10
C PRO A 435 -35.08 -22.54 -23.61
N VAL A 436 -35.47 -21.33 -24.01
CA VAL A 436 -35.46 -20.78 -25.38
C VAL A 436 -34.07 -20.22 -25.73
N SER A 437 -33.63 -20.44 -26.98
CA SER A 437 -32.33 -20.00 -27.51
C SER A 437 -32.33 -18.54 -27.98
N PRO A 438 -31.26 -17.73 -27.78
CA PRO A 438 -31.20 -16.35 -28.27
C PRO A 438 -30.47 -16.21 -29.62
N VAL A 439 -30.98 -15.27 -30.42
CA VAL A 439 -30.58 -14.90 -31.78
C VAL A 439 -29.24 -14.15 -31.81
N LYS A 440 -28.48 -14.36 -32.89
CA LYS A 440 -27.10 -13.90 -33.13
C LYS A 440 -27.08 -12.56 -33.89
N SER A 441 -26.31 -11.58 -33.44
CA SER A 441 -25.91 -10.40 -34.24
C SER A 441 -24.39 -10.42 -34.51
N PRO A 442 -23.93 -10.21 -35.77
CA PRO A 442 -22.52 -10.38 -36.16
C PRO A 442 -21.61 -9.16 -35.86
N VAL A 443 -22.15 -7.95 -35.74
CA VAL A 443 -21.33 -6.73 -35.54
C VAL A 443 -20.79 -6.62 -34.11
N PHE A 444 -21.59 -7.01 -33.11
CA PHE A 444 -21.19 -7.06 -31.70
C PHE A 444 -20.09 -8.09 -31.42
N ARG A 445 -20.05 -9.18 -32.21
CA ARG A 445 -19.04 -10.24 -32.09
C ARG A 445 -17.65 -9.75 -32.47
N MET A 446 -17.53 -8.88 -33.46
CA MET A 446 -16.22 -8.43 -33.95
C MET A 446 -15.55 -7.46 -32.99
N PHE A 447 -16.29 -6.50 -32.44
CA PHE A 447 -15.78 -5.57 -31.42
C PHE A 447 -15.40 -6.31 -30.12
N LEU A 448 -16.23 -7.26 -29.67
CA LEU A 448 -15.91 -8.08 -28.49
C LEU A 448 -14.62 -8.89 -28.69
N ILE A 449 -14.42 -9.48 -29.87
CA ILE A 449 -13.20 -10.25 -30.18
C ILE A 449 -11.98 -9.33 -30.24
N LEU A 450 -12.06 -8.17 -30.91
CA LEU A 450 -10.94 -7.24 -31.02
C LEU A 450 -10.52 -6.69 -29.66
N THR A 451 -11.47 -6.32 -28.79
CA THR A 451 -11.17 -5.83 -27.45
C THR A 451 -10.59 -6.94 -26.56
N LEU A 452 -11.10 -8.17 -26.65
CA LEU A 452 -10.52 -9.32 -25.94
C LEU A 452 -9.12 -9.70 -26.44
N VAL A 453 -8.84 -9.54 -27.73
CA VAL A 453 -7.51 -9.74 -28.31
C VAL A 453 -6.55 -8.63 -27.89
N PHE A 454 -6.99 -7.37 -27.82
CA PHE A 454 -6.16 -6.26 -27.33
C PHE A 454 -5.90 -6.34 -25.82
N LEU A 455 -6.93 -6.59 -25.01
CA LEU A 455 -6.80 -6.71 -23.56
C LEU A 455 -6.01 -7.98 -23.20
N GLY A 456 -6.32 -9.10 -23.87
CA GLY A 456 -5.57 -10.34 -23.75
C GLY A 456 -4.13 -10.19 -24.23
N GLY A 457 -3.90 -9.44 -25.32
CA GLY A 457 -2.58 -9.12 -25.85
C GLY A 457 -1.77 -8.21 -24.92
N TYR A 458 -2.41 -7.22 -24.30
CA TYR A 458 -1.77 -6.31 -23.33
C TYR A 458 -1.46 -7.02 -22.02
N VAL A 459 -2.39 -7.82 -21.48
CA VAL A 459 -2.14 -8.66 -20.30
C VAL A 459 -1.08 -9.71 -20.61
N HIS A 460 -1.10 -10.32 -21.80
CA HIS A 460 -0.05 -11.23 -22.25
C HIS A 460 1.29 -10.52 -22.42
N TYR A 461 1.30 -9.28 -22.89
CA TYR A 461 2.49 -8.44 -22.99
C TYR A 461 3.05 -8.10 -21.62
N LEU A 462 2.22 -7.64 -20.67
CA LEU A 462 2.64 -7.36 -19.30
C LEU A 462 3.13 -8.63 -18.58
N TRP A 463 2.40 -9.74 -18.74
CA TRP A 463 2.81 -11.03 -18.19
C TRP A 463 4.11 -11.53 -18.81
N LYS A 464 4.29 -11.40 -20.13
CA LYS A 464 5.55 -11.74 -20.80
C LYS A 464 6.69 -10.81 -20.41
N ALA A 465 6.44 -9.52 -20.26
CA ALA A 465 7.44 -8.54 -19.84
C ALA A 465 7.88 -8.80 -18.39
N GLU A 466 6.95 -9.16 -17.51
CA GLU A 466 7.25 -9.57 -16.14
C GLU A 466 7.97 -10.93 -16.10
N ALA A 467 7.49 -11.91 -16.87
CA ALA A 467 8.11 -13.22 -16.97
C ALA A 467 9.52 -13.16 -17.55
N ALA A 468 9.79 -12.24 -18.48
CA ALA A 468 11.12 -12.02 -19.05
C ALA A 468 12.15 -11.57 -18.01
N LEU A 469 11.73 -10.88 -16.95
CA LEU A 469 12.62 -10.49 -15.86
C LEU A 469 12.97 -11.68 -14.97
N GLY A 470 12.04 -12.61 -14.78
CA GLY A 470 12.22 -13.81 -13.96
C GLY A 470 12.97 -14.95 -14.65
N VAL A 471 13.41 -14.78 -15.90
CA VAL A 471 14.24 -15.77 -16.60
C VAL A 471 15.60 -15.86 -15.90
N PRO A 472 16.13 -17.07 -15.63
CA PRO A 472 17.47 -17.22 -15.06
C PRO A 472 18.53 -16.58 -15.96
N TRP A 473 19.41 -15.76 -15.39
CA TRP A 473 20.55 -15.20 -16.11
C TRP A 473 21.73 -16.19 -16.08
N SER A 474 22.48 -16.26 -17.18
CA SER A 474 23.68 -17.09 -17.26
C SER A 474 24.93 -16.21 -17.33
N PRO A 475 25.96 -16.47 -16.50
CA PRO A 475 27.19 -15.69 -16.51
C PRO A 475 27.94 -15.82 -17.83
N ASP A 476 28.63 -14.76 -18.23
CA ASP A 476 29.52 -14.76 -19.39
C ASP A 476 30.77 -15.65 -19.14
N PRO A 477 31.51 -16.02 -20.19
CA PRO A 477 32.66 -16.92 -20.06
C PRO A 477 33.76 -16.41 -19.11
N GLU A 478 34.01 -15.11 -19.06
CA GLU A 478 35.04 -14.53 -18.17
C GLU A 478 34.63 -14.69 -16.71
N THR A 479 33.35 -14.44 -16.42
CA THR A 479 32.79 -14.64 -15.08
C THR A 479 32.84 -16.10 -14.65
N ARG A 480 32.61 -17.04 -15.57
CA ARG A 480 32.78 -18.48 -15.27
C ARG A 480 34.23 -18.86 -15.01
N LEU A 481 35.17 -18.22 -15.72
CA LEU A 481 36.60 -18.43 -15.49
C LEU A 481 37.06 -17.83 -14.15
N PHE A 482 36.50 -16.69 -13.74
CA PHE A 482 36.75 -16.11 -12.42
C PHE A 482 36.36 -17.09 -11.30
N ALA A 483 35.16 -17.67 -11.39
CA ALA A 483 34.65 -18.64 -10.41
C ALA A 483 35.53 -19.90 -10.23
N GLN A 484 36.40 -20.20 -11.20
CA GLN A 484 37.29 -21.36 -11.17
C GLN A 484 38.69 -21.04 -10.63
N ARG A 485 39.01 -19.77 -10.40
CA ARG A 485 40.32 -19.32 -9.93
C ARG A 485 40.26 -18.98 -8.44
N PRO A 486 41.36 -19.16 -7.69
CA PRO A 486 41.41 -18.69 -6.32
C PRO A 486 41.26 -17.17 -6.28
N LEU A 487 40.59 -16.67 -5.24
CA LEU A 487 40.44 -15.24 -5.00
C LEU A 487 41.83 -14.60 -4.84
N MET A 488 42.02 -13.45 -5.49
CA MET A 488 43.29 -12.72 -5.41
C MET A 488 43.46 -12.12 -4.02
N ALA A 489 44.69 -12.13 -3.50
CA ALA A 489 44.99 -11.57 -2.18
C ALA A 489 44.58 -10.08 -2.06
N PRO A 490 44.05 -9.65 -0.91
CA PRO A 490 43.69 -8.26 -0.66
C PRO A 490 44.84 -7.28 -0.94
N ILE A 491 44.50 -6.08 -1.40
CA ILE A 491 45.46 -4.98 -1.57
C ILE A 491 45.89 -4.50 -0.19
N LYS A 492 47.20 -4.34 0.05
CA LYS A 492 47.69 -3.93 1.37
C LYS A 492 47.40 -2.46 1.64
N GLU A 493 47.48 -1.64 0.59
CA GLU A 493 47.28 -0.20 0.58
C GLU A 493 45.82 0.19 0.90
N THR A 494 44.85 -0.71 0.79
CA THR A 494 43.45 -0.45 1.18
C THR A 494 43.18 -0.77 2.65
N SER A 495 44.15 -1.37 3.36
CA SER A 495 44.01 -1.67 4.79
C SER A 495 44.11 -0.41 5.63
N ILE A 496 43.23 -0.28 6.62
CA ILE A 496 43.21 0.83 7.58
C ILE A 496 44.53 0.99 8.34
N ASP A 497 45.33 -0.07 8.47
CA ASP A 497 46.65 -0.05 9.12
C ASP A 497 47.66 0.83 8.38
N THR A 498 47.39 1.16 7.12
CA THR A 498 48.24 2.04 6.30
C THR A 498 47.83 3.51 6.36
N TYR A 499 46.76 3.85 7.08
CA TYR A 499 46.16 5.18 7.21
C TYR A 499 46.38 5.77 8.61
N THR A 500 46.41 7.09 8.73
CA THR A 500 46.56 7.78 10.02
C THR A 500 45.22 8.25 10.56
N LEU A 501 44.75 7.61 11.62
CA LEU A 501 43.47 7.88 12.25
C LEU A 501 43.53 9.13 13.15
N PRO A 502 42.40 9.84 13.34
CA PRO A 502 41.04 9.50 12.93
C PRO A 502 40.68 9.87 11.49
N LEU A 503 39.65 9.21 10.97
CA LEU A 503 39.05 9.57 9.68
C LEU A 503 38.13 10.79 9.84
N HIS A 504 38.03 11.58 8.77
CA HIS A 504 37.13 12.73 8.68
C HIS A 504 36.61 12.91 7.24
N THR A 505 35.65 13.80 7.04
CA THR A 505 35.09 14.06 5.71
C THR A 505 35.70 15.30 5.06
N LYS A 506 35.90 15.25 3.75
CA LYS A 506 36.40 16.39 2.97
C LYS A 506 35.84 16.33 1.56
N GLY A 507 34.98 17.29 1.22
CA GLY A 507 34.25 17.26 -0.03
C GLY A 507 33.39 15.99 -0.12
N ARG A 508 33.48 15.27 -1.24
CA ARG A 508 32.82 13.97 -1.45
C ARG A 508 33.49 12.76 -0.79
N ASP A 509 34.64 12.91 -0.14
CA ASP A 509 35.45 11.76 0.30
C ASP A 509 35.59 11.65 1.83
N VAL A 510 35.78 10.42 2.30
CA VAL A 510 36.33 10.14 3.64
C VAL A 510 37.85 10.08 3.52
N VAL A 511 38.54 10.80 4.39
CA VAL A 511 40.00 10.96 4.37
C VAL A 511 40.62 10.71 5.74
N ASP A 512 41.89 10.34 5.76
CA ASP A 512 42.70 10.25 6.98
C ASP A 512 43.27 11.62 7.39
N GLU A 513 44.03 11.70 8.49
CA GLU A 513 44.63 12.95 8.96
C GLU A 513 45.62 13.58 7.95
N GLU A 514 46.22 12.78 7.07
CA GLU A 514 47.09 13.28 5.99
C GLU A 514 46.32 13.72 4.74
N GLY A 515 44.98 13.59 4.75
CA GLY A 515 44.12 13.92 3.62
C GLY A 515 44.12 12.87 2.51
N ARG A 516 44.62 11.66 2.77
CA ARG A 516 44.52 10.53 1.84
C ARG A 516 43.12 9.94 1.92
N ARG A 517 42.53 9.68 0.76
CA ARG A 517 41.19 9.07 0.68
C ARG A 517 41.20 7.64 1.22
N PHE A 518 40.32 7.39 2.18
CA PHE A 518 39.98 6.07 2.67
C PHE A 518 38.64 5.66 2.06
N LYS A 519 38.69 4.84 1.00
CA LYS A 519 37.49 4.29 0.36
C LYS A 519 36.90 3.19 1.23
N LEU A 520 35.66 3.35 1.67
CA LEU A 520 34.95 2.34 2.44
C LEU A 520 34.58 1.16 1.54
N LEU A 521 35.28 0.04 1.70
CA LEU A 521 35.00 -1.25 1.08
C LEU A 521 34.35 -2.14 2.15
N SER A 522 33.07 -1.87 2.41
CA SER A 522 32.34 -2.48 3.52
C SER A 522 31.61 -3.77 3.14
N VAL A 523 31.42 -4.64 4.12
CA VAL A 523 30.45 -5.73 4.10
C VAL A 523 29.58 -5.69 5.36
N ASN A 524 28.35 -6.17 5.28
CA ASN A 524 27.45 -6.32 6.41
C ASN A 524 27.62 -7.69 7.07
N TRP A 525 27.82 -7.72 8.40
CA TRP A 525 27.81 -8.94 9.21
C TRP A 525 26.65 -8.88 10.21
N TYR A 526 25.48 -9.40 9.84
CA TYR A 526 24.27 -9.29 10.65
C TYR A 526 24.13 -10.43 11.68
N GLY A 527 23.15 -10.29 12.58
CA GLY A 527 22.74 -11.30 13.55
C GLY A 527 22.39 -10.70 14.90
N ALA A 528 23.18 -9.73 15.34
CA ALA A 528 22.95 -9.04 16.62
C ALA A 528 21.68 -8.16 16.59
N SER A 529 21.25 -7.74 15.40
CA SER A 529 19.95 -7.11 15.16
C SER A 529 18.76 -8.09 15.21
N ASP A 530 19.02 -9.40 15.15
CA ASP A 530 18.01 -10.41 14.88
C ASP A 530 17.65 -11.19 16.16
N GLU A 531 16.80 -12.21 16.03
CA GLU A 531 16.18 -12.96 17.12
C GLU A 531 17.17 -13.61 18.11
N LEU A 532 18.43 -13.83 17.68
CA LEU A 532 19.48 -14.43 18.50
C LEU A 532 20.32 -13.41 19.29
N ASN A 533 20.18 -12.11 19.02
CA ASN A 533 20.88 -11.03 19.72
C ASN A 533 22.42 -11.13 19.72
N ILE A 534 23.02 -11.86 18.78
CA ILE A 534 24.48 -11.95 18.59
C ILE A 534 24.84 -12.00 17.10
N PRO A 535 26.03 -11.53 16.69
CA PRO A 535 26.50 -11.74 15.32
C PRO A 535 26.45 -13.22 14.94
N SER A 536 25.92 -13.53 13.74
CA SER A 536 25.75 -14.93 13.33
C SER A 536 27.09 -15.62 13.10
N GLY A 537 27.12 -16.95 13.25
CA GLY A 537 28.26 -17.81 12.88
C GLY A 537 29.19 -18.19 14.03
N LEU A 538 28.98 -17.66 15.23
CA LEU A 538 29.80 -17.94 16.41
C LEU A 538 29.64 -19.38 16.96
N ASP A 539 28.62 -20.09 16.50
CA ASP A 539 28.40 -21.51 16.70
C ASP A 539 29.18 -22.38 15.70
N VAL A 540 29.62 -21.82 14.57
CA VAL A 540 30.31 -22.54 13.49
C VAL A 540 31.80 -22.24 13.48
N GLN A 541 32.20 -20.97 13.65
CA GLN A 541 33.59 -20.54 13.62
C GLN A 541 33.94 -19.58 14.75
N HIS A 542 35.23 -19.55 15.11
CA HIS A 542 35.75 -18.54 16.01
C HIS A 542 35.61 -17.14 15.36
N ARG A 543 35.24 -16.12 16.14
CA ARG A 543 35.07 -14.74 15.66
C ARG A 543 36.29 -14.20 14.90
N ASP A 544 37.50 -14.58 15.33
CA ASP A 544 38.74 -14.19 14.65
C ASP A 544 38.85 -14.80 13.25
N THR A 545 38.42 -16.06 13.08
CA THR A 545 38.38 -16.72 11.78
C THR A 545 37.43 -15.98 10.84
N ILE A 546 36.24 -15.61 11.33
CA ILE A 546 35.26 -14.84 10.54
C ILE A 546 35.85 -13.48 10.14
N ALA A 547 36.50 -12.77 11.07
CA ALA A 547 37.17 -11.51 10.79
C ALA A 547 38.28 -11.67 9.73
N GLN A 548 39.11 -12.71 9.83
CA GLN A 548 40.14 -13.01 8.83
C GLN A 548 39.54 -13.40 7.47
N THR A 549 38.42 -14.13 7.44
CA THR A 549 37.69 -14.43 6.20
C THR A 549 37.22 -13.14 5.53
N ILE A 550 36.59 -12.22 6.28
CA ILE A 550 36.14 -10.92 5.75
C ILE A 550 37.31 -10.12 5.18
N LYS A 551 38.44 -10.05 5.90
CA LYS A 551 39.66 -9.43 5.40
C LYS A 551 40.15 -10.11 4.12
N GLY A 552 40.15 -11.44 4.09
CA GLY A 552 40.57 -12.26 2.95
C GLY A 552 39.70 -12.07 1.69
N LEU A 553 38.43 -11.71 1.86
CA LEU A 553 37.53 -11.32 0.77
C LEU A 553 37.89 -9.95 0.15
N GLY A 554 38.72 -9.14 0.81
CA GLY A 554 39.19 -7.85 0.33
C GLY A 554 38.47 -6.64 0.96
N PHE A 555 37.54 -6.85 1.89
CA PHE A 555 36.87 -5.76 2.61
C PHE A 555 37.79 -5.15 3.67
N ASN A 556 37.74 -3.83 3.81
CA ASN A 556 38.53 -3.07 4.79
C ASN A 556 37.66 -2.51 5.93
N SER A 557 36.33 -2.64 5.82
CA SER A 557 35.38 -2.21 6.84
C SER A 557 34.19 -3.17 6.97
N VAL A 558 33.55 -3.17 8.14
CA VAL A 558 32.33 -3.94 8.42
C VAL A 558 31.27 -3.01 8.99
N ARG A 559 30.08 -3.07 8.39
CA ARG A 559 28.85 -2.56 8.98
C ARG A 559 28.30 -3.65 9.90
N LEU A 560 28.16 -3.35 11.19
CA LEU A 560 27.79 -4.32 12.23
C LEU A 560 26.41 -3.95 12.83
N PRO A 561 25.31 -4.56 12.34
CA PRO A 561 23.95 -4.31 12.81
C PRO A 561 23.69 -4.78 14.24
N TYR A 562 22.94 -3.99 15.01
CA TYR A 562 22.38 -4.36 16.32
C TYR A 562 20.93 -3.86 16.46
N SER A 563 20.18 -4.39 17.44
CA SER A 563 18.81 -3.94 17.76
C SER A 563 18.76 -3.15 19.07
N ASP A 564 17.82 -2.20 19.18
CA ASP A 564 17.58 -1.52 20.46
C ASP A 564 17.20 -2.53 21.56
N GLU A 565 16.38 -3.53 21.23
CA GLU A 565 16.00 -4.60 22.16
C GLU A 565 17.19 -5.36 22.73
N MET A 566 18.22 -5.66 21.93
CA MET A 566 19.46 -6.29 22.42
C MET A 566 20.11 -5.42 23.50
N VAL A 567 20.17 -4.11 23.29
CA VAL A 567 20.75 -3.15 24.26
C VAL A 567 19.90 -3.02 25.51
N ILE A 568 18.56 -3.06 25.37
CA ILE A 568 17.62 -2.96 26.48
C ILE A 568 17.67 -4.22 27.35
N THR A 569 17.58 -5.39 26.72
CA THR A 569 17.40 -6.67 27.41
C THR A 569 18.73 -7.32 27.81
N ASP A 570 19.79 -7.07 27.06
CA ASP A 570 21.15 -7.60 27.24
C ASP A 570 21.13 -9.07 27.70
N PRO A 571 20.53 -9.99 26.91
CA PRO A 571 20.26 -11.34 27.37
C PRO A 571 21.56 -12.15 27.52
N PRO A 572 21.63 -13.10 28.47
CA PRO A 572 22.70 -14.09 28.50
C PRO A 572 22.59 -14.99 27.26
N ILE A 573 23.72 -15.31 26.65
CA ILE A 573 23.75 -16.06 25.38
C ILE A 573 23.86 -17.57 25.65
N PRO A 574 22.97 -18.40 25.07
CA PRO A 574 23.07 -19.86 25.18
C PRO A 574 24.40 -20.39 24.67
N ALA A 575 24.99 -21.34 25.41
CA ALA A 575 26.31 -21.88 25.11
C ALA A 575 26.40 -22.56 23.73
N GLU A 576 25.30 -23.14 23.25
CA GLU A 576 25.21 -23.74 21.91
C GLU A 576 25.46 -22.73 20.78
N LEU A 577 25.09 -21.46 20.97
CA LEU A 577 25.30 -20.40 19.98
C LEU A 577 26.74 -19.87 19.96
N LEU A 578 27.57 -20.29 20.92
CA LEU A 578 28.96 -19.88 21.10
C LEU A 578 29.90 -21.09 21.06
N SER A 579 29.48 -22.21 20.47
CA SER A 579 30.22 -23.47 20.58
C SER A 579 31.64 -23.40 19.98
N ALA A 580 31.89 -22.49 19.03
CA ALA A 580 33.22 -22.22 18.46
C ALA A 580 33.99 -21.09 19.19
N ASN A 581 33.39 -20.43 20.19
CA ASN A 581 33.94 -19.32 20.97
C ASN A 581 33.79 -19.60 22.48
N PRO A 582 34.50 -20.63 23.02
CA PRO A 582 34.31 -21.10 24.39
C PRO A 582 34.65 -20.06 25.47
N ASP A 583 35.49 -19.07 25.14
CA ASP A 583 35.84 -17.95 26.01
C ASP A 583 34.68 -16.98 26.26
N LEU A 584 33.66 -16.99 25.40
CA LEU A 584 32.47 -16.14 25.52
C LEU A 584 31.29 -16.86 26.21
N VAL A 585 31.43 -18.15 26.55
CA VAL A 585 30.34 -18.90 27.17
C VAL A 585 29.97 -18.30 28.53
N GLY A 586 28.69 -17.97 28.70
CA GLY A 586 28.18 -17.32 29.91
C GLY A 586 28.20 -15.78 29.86
N MET A 587 28.70 -15.19 28.77
CA MET A 587 28.66 -13.74 28.54
C MET A 587 27.28 -13.30 28.05
N HIS A 588 27.00 -12.00 28.22
CA HIS A 588 25.78 -11.36 27.74
C HIS A 588 25.96 -10.84 26.30
N ALA A 589 24.83 -10.55 25.63
CA ALA A 589 24.80 -10.11 24.24
C ALA A 589 25.74 -8.93 23.95
N LEU A 590 25.78 -7.91 24.82
CA LEU A 590 26.65 -6.74 24.63
C LEU A 590 28.14 -7.10 24.72
N ASP A 591 28.52 -8.02 25.61
CA ASP A 591 29.91 -8.46 25.76
C ASP A 591 30.35 -9.29 24.54
N VAL A 592 29.45 -10.13 24.01
CA VAL A 592 29.70 -10.89 22.77
C VAL A 592 29.84 -9.95 21.57
N PHE A 593 29.01 -8.91 21.50
CA PHE A 593 29.09 -7.89 20.45
C PHE A 593 30.44 -7.15 20.50
N GLU A 594 30.86 -6.69 21.68
CA GLU A 594 32.16 -6.05 21.93
C GLU A 594 33.35 -6.96 21.55
N ALA A 595 33.28 -8.25 21.89
CA ALA A 595 34.30 -9.22 21.51
C ALA A 595 34.40 -9.40 19.98
N CYS A 596 33.27 -9.38 19.27
CA CYS A 596 33.25 -9.43 17.80
C CYS A 596 33.82 -8.15 17.18
N VAL A 597 33.50 -6.97 17.73
CA VAL A 597 34.12 -5.70 17.32
C VAL A 597 35.63 -5.76 17.50
N THR A 598 36.09 -6.24 18.66
CA THR A 598 37.53 -6.39 18.96
C THR A 598 38.21 -7.28 17.93
N ALA A 599 37.65 -8.46 17.63
CA ALA A 599 38.18 -9.40 16.63
C ALA A 599 38.29 -8.78 15.23
N LEU A 600 37.28 -8.01 14.79
CA LEU A 600 37.34 -7.26 13.53
C LEU A 600 38.47 -6.23 13.55
N THR A 601 38.55 -5.44 14.61
CA THR A 601 39.56 -4.39 14.70
C THR A 601 40.97 -4.94 14.83
N ASP A 602 41.18 -6.06 15.53
CA ASP A 602 42.47 -6.74 15.63
C ASP A 602 42.91 -7.34 14.29
N ALA A 603 41.94 -7.76 13.47
CA ALA A 603 42.20 -8.16 12.09
C ALA A 603 42.56 -6.96 11.17
N GLY A 604 42.49 -5.71 11.64
CA GLY A 604 42.75 -4.52 10.83
C GLY A 604 41.57 -4.17 9.91
N ILE A 605 40.34 -4.39 10.38
CA ILE A 605 39.09 -4.00 9.73
C ILE A 605 38.47 -2.84 10.50
N ALA A 606 38.05 -1.81 9.80
CA ALA A 606 37.31 -0.70 10.39
C ALA A 606 35.87 -1.12 10.72
N VAL A 607 35.34 -0.70 11.87
CA VAL A 607 33.97 -1.06 12.28
C VAL A 607 33.06 0.16 12.26
N ILE A 608 31.92 0.01 11.62
CA ILE A 608 30.80 0.94 11.64
C ILE A 608 29.65 0.25 12.36
N VAL A 609 29.31 0.74 13.55
CA VAL A 609 28.20 0.20 14.34
C VAL A 609 26.89 0.70 13.74
N ASN A 610 25.90 -0.17 13.56
CA ASN A 610 24.62 0.21 12.95
C ASN A 610 23.44 -0.14 13.86
N ASN A 611 22.64 0.86 14.24
CA ASN A 611 21.34 0.62 14.86
C ASN A 611 20.34 0.24 13.77
N HIS A 612 20.03 -1.05 13.70
CA HIS A 612 19.36 -1.64 12.53
C HIS A 612 17.85 -1.69 12.67
N ILE A 613 17.36 -1.92 13.89
CA ILE A 613 15.94 -2.17 14.15
C ILE A 613 15.65 -1.97 15.64
N THR A 614 14.39 -1.72 16.00
CA THR A 614 14.01 -1.63 17.42
C THR A 614 13.81 -3.00 18.03
N HIS A 615 13.05 -3.87 17.35
CA HIS A 615 12.81 -5.24 17.79
C HIS A 615 13.87 -6.20 17.24
N SER A 616 14.33 -7.15 18.05
CA SER A 616 15.23 -8.22 17.63
C SER A 616 14.51 -9.21 16.71
N THR A 617 14.47 -8.90 15.41
CA THR A 617 13.78 -9.67 14.36
C THR A 617 14.42 -9.43 13.00
N TRP A 618 14.11 -10.29 12.01
CA TRP A 618 14.59 -10.10 10.65
C TRP A 618 13.95 -8.85 9.99
N CYS A 619 14.77 -7.83 9.77
CA CYS A 619 14.39 -6.62 9.02
C CYS A 619 14.16 -6.95 7.52
N CYS A 620 13.38 -6.20 6.74
CA CYS A 620 12.71 -4.94 6.99
C CYS A 620 11.26 -5.04 6.53
N GLY A 621 10.43 -5.63 7.38
CA GLY A 621 8.99 -5.75 7.13
C GLY A 621 8.27 -4.40 7.16
N ALA A 622 6.98 -4.44 6.82
CA ALA A 622 6.07 -3.30 6.91
C ALA A 622 5.63 -2.99 8.37
N ASP A 623 6.45 -3.35 9.35
CA ASP A 623 6.15 -3.13 10.77
C ASP A 623 6.30 -1.63 11.09
N PRO A 624 5.22 -0.92 11.46
CA PRO A 624 5.31 0.49 11.83
C PRO A 624 6.14 0.72 13.09
N CYS A 625 6.32 -0.29 13.94
CA CYS A 625 7.07 -0.16 15.19
C CYS A 625 8.59 -0.06 14.99
N ASP A 626 9.10 -0.46 13.82
CA ASP A 626 10.52 -0.43 13.45
C ASP A 626 10.84 0.61 12.37
N ALA A 627 9.81 1.22 11.77
CA ALA A 627 9.93 2.15 10.65
C ALA A 627 10.65 3.48 11.01
N HIS A 628 10.63 3.87 12.29
CA HIS A 628 11.22 5.09 12.83
C HIS A 628 12.24 4.76 13.94
N TRP A 629 13.00 5.76 14.41
CA TRP A 629 13.87 5.64 15.59
C TRP A 629 13.12 5.76 16.93
N ALA A 630 11.88 6.25 16.91
CA ALA A 630 11.00 6.37 18.07
C ALA A 630 9.61 5.88 17.71
N ASN A 631 8.96 5.15 18.63
CA ASN A 631 7.66 4.49 18.39
C ASN A 631 6.66 4.65 19.55
N ASP A 632 7.00 5.45 20.56
CA ASP A 632 6.16 5.81 21.70
C ASP A 632 4.80 6.41 21.30
N HIS A 633 4.77 7.17 20.20
CA HIS A 633 3.56 7.74 19.61
C HIS A 633 2.55 6.71 19.09
N LEU A 634 2.94 5.44 18.91
CA LEU A 634 2.06 4.34 18.47
C LEU A 634 1.29 3.67 19.63
N GLY A 635 1.45 4.13 20.87
CA GLY A 635 0.65 3.69 22.01
C GLY A 635 0.92 2.21 22.38
N PRO A 636 -0.10 1.37 22.60
CA PRO A 636 0.07 -0.03 23.03
C PRO A 636 0.38 -1.01 21.88
N LEU A 637 0.57 -0.53 20.65
CA LEU A 637 0.75 -1.39 19.47
C LEU A 637 2.11 -2.11 19.45
N CYS A 638 3.17 -1.48 19.97
CA CYS A 638 4.54 -2.00 19.91
C CYS A 638 4.93 -2.75 21.18
N ARG A 639 5.66 -3.87 21.02
CA ARG A 639 6.15 -4.70 22.12
C ARG A 639 7.27 -4.00 22.89
N ILE A 640 8.26 -3.49 22.16
CA ILE A 640 9.31 -2.61 22.66
C ILE A 640 8.92 -1.18 22.32
N LYS A 641 8.87 -0.33 23.35
CA LYS A 641 8.54 1.09 23.22
C LYS A 641 9.78 1.92 23.51
N GLN A 642 10.06 2.89 22.65
CA GLN A 642 11.16 3.82 22.84
C GLN A 642 10.79 5.21 22.37
N THR A 643 11.16 6.20 23.19
CA THR A 643 11.23 7.61 22.79
C THR A 643 12.52 7.88 22.03
N GLU A 644 12.64 9.05 21.42
CA GLU A 644 13.90 9.47 20.80
C GLU A 644 15.06 9.56 21.81
N GLU A 645 14.78 9.97 23.06
CA GLU A 645 15.82 10.04 24.08
C GLU A 645 16.27 8.64 24.52
N ASP A 646 15.36 7.68 24.63
CA ASP A 646 15.71 6.28 24.93
C ASP A 646 16.64 5.71 23.84
N TRP A 647 16.32 5.95 22.56
CA TRP A 647 17.17 5.55 21.43
C TRP A 647 18.57 6.16 21.50
N ILE A 648 18.70 7.45 21.86
CA ILE A 648 20.00 8.10 22.08
C ILE A 648 20.75 7.44 23.24
N GLN A 649 20.07 7.12 24.34
CA GLN A 649 20.69 6.45 25.49
C GLN A 649 21.13 5.02 25.15
N HIS A 650 20.41 4.29 24.30
CA HIS A 650 20.85 2.99 23.80
C HIS A 650 22.14 3.12 22.97
N TRP A 651 22.22 4.15 22.12
CA TRP A 651 23.43 4.50 21.38
C TRP A 651 24.61 4.80 22.31
N GLU A 652 24.42 5.62 23.34
CA GLU A 652 25.45 5.91 24.34
C GLU A 652 25.88 4.63 25.08
N LYS A 653 24.93 3.76 25.46
CA LYS A 653 25.21 2.52 26.19
C LYS A 653 26.09 1.55 25.38
N ILE A 654 25.79 1.35 24.10
CA ILE A 654 26.58 0.45 23.26
C ILE A 654 27.94 1.07 22.87
N MET A 655 27.97 2.36 22.54
CA MET A 655 29.19 3.03 22.08
C MET A 655 30.17 3.35 23.22
N LEU A 656 29.70 3.46 24.47
CA LEU A 656 30.57 3.64 25.63
C LEU A 656 31.59 2.50 25.77
N ARG A 657 31.17 1.28 25.43
CA ARG A 657 32.04 0.08 25.44
C ARG A 657 33.11 0.13 24.35
N LEU A 658 32.87 0.89 23.29
CA LEU A 658 33.70 0.94 22.08
C LEU A 658 34.50 2.24 21.96
N VAL A 659 34.39 3.13 22.95
CA VAL A 659 34.89 4.52 22.90
C VAL A 659 36.41 4.61 22.71
N ASP A 660 37.16 3.68 23.30
CA ASP A 660 38.62 3.64 23.27
C ASP A 660 39.19 2.86 22.07
N ASN A 661 38.34 2.25 21.22
CA ASN A 661 38.80 1.50 20.06
C ASN A 661 38.96 2.42 18.84
N PRO A 662 40.19 2.73 18.38
CA PRO A 662 40.41 3.70 17.32
C PRO A 662 39.93 3.23 15.95
N ARG A 663 39.73 1.92 15.75
CA ARG A 663 39.24 1.34 14.50
C ARG A 663 37.72 1.21 14.45
N VAL A 664 37.01 1.60 15.51
CA VAL A 664 35.57 1.89 15.45
C VAL A 664 35.41 3.31 14.91
N ILE A 665 35.19 3.41 13.60
CA ILE A 665 35.33 4.67 12.87
C ILE A 665 34.03 5.47 12.79
N GLY A 666 32.87 4.88 13.08
CA GLY A 666 31.62 5.61 12.97
C GLY A 666 30.36 4.87 13.40
N VAL A 667 29.26 5.62 13.36
CA VAL A 667 27.92 5.24 13.81
C VAL A 667 26.92 5.44 12.66
N ASP A 668 26.29 4.37 12.21
CA ASP A 668 25.16 4.41 11.27
C ASP A 668 23.86 4.46 12.06
N LEU A 669 23.37 5.69 12.23
CA LEU A 669 22.45 6.08 13.30
C LEU A 669 21.13 5.30 13.30
N ARG A 670 20.52 5.07 12.15
CA ARG A 670 19.29 4.28 12.03
C ARG A 670 19.12 3.73 10.62
N ASN A 671 18.94 2.43 10.52
CA ASN A 671 18.68 1.75 9.27
C ASN A 671 17.29 2.06 8.68
N GLU A 672 17.25 2.36 7.38
CA GLU A 672 16.04 2.39 6.54
C GLU A 672 14.81 3.13 7.12
N VAL A 673 15.04 4.33 7.67
CA VAL A 673 13.97 5.20 8.19
C VAL A 673 12.92 5.45 7.11
N ARG A 674 11.66 5.12 7.42
CA ARG A 674 10.55 5.11 6.46
C ARG A 674 9.23 5.51 7.09
N GLY A 675 8.34 6.11 6.29
CA GLY A 675 6.99 6.48 6.70
C GLY A 675 5.95 5.70 5.91
N LEU A 676 4.69 5.71 6.38
CA LEU A 676 3.56 5.16 5.61
C LEU A 676 3.49 5.85 4.24
N TRP A 677 3.62 5.06 3.15
CA TRP A 677 3.60 5.55 1.77
C TRP A 677 4.59 6.68 1.46
N GLY A 678 5.74 6.63 2.10
CA GLY A 678 6.83 7.54 1.82
C GLY A 678 6.65 8.96 2.35
N THR A 679 5.95 9.06 3.47
CA THR A 679 5.65 10.33 4.16
C THR A 679 6.71 10.73 5.19
N MET A 680 7.86 10.04 5.23
CA MET A 680 8.92 10.38 6.18
C MET A 680 9.51 11.75 5.83
N SER A 681 9.41 12.68 6.77
CA SER A 681 10.00 14.01 6.62
C SER A 681 11.50 13.96 6.87
N TRP A 682 12.27 14.39 5.87
CA TRP A 682 13.72 14.58 6.00
C TRP A 682 14.07 15.54 7.14
N ASP A 683 13.35 16.66 7.30
CA ASP A 683 13.63 17.63 8.37
C ASP A 683 13.53 17.01 9.77
N LYS A 684 12.54 16.14 10.00
CA LYS A 684 12.41 15.41 11.26
C LYS A 684 13.58 14.47 11.48
N TRP A 685 13.93 13.70 10.46
CA TRP A 685 15.05 12.75 10.55
C TRP A 685 16.39 13.46 10.75
N ALA A 686 16.67 14.50 9.97
CA ALA A 686 17.89 15.31 10.10
C ALA A 686 18.02 15.92 11.51
N THR A 687 16.93 16.42 12.09
CA THR A 687 16.94 16.97 13.45
C THR A 687 17.29 15.91 14.50
N ALA A 688 16.71 14.72 14.41
CA ALA A 688 17.01 13.61 15.32
C ALA A 688 18.45 13.11 15.13
N ALA A 689 18.92 13.03 13.89
CA ALA A 689 20.29 12.65 13.55
C ALA A 689 21.33 13.64 14.11
N GLU A 690 21.06 14.95 14.02
CA GLU A 690 21.91 15.99 14.63
C GLU A 690 21.97 15.83 16.15
N LYS A 691 20.82 15.60 16.80
CA LYS A 691 20.75 15.43 18.25
C LYS A 691 21.54 14.20 18.71
N ALA A 692 21.32 13.04 18.09
CA ALA A 692 22.01 11.80 18.42
C ALA A 692 23.51 11.87 18.08
N GLY A 693 23.85 12.35 16.88
CA GLY A 693 25.23 12.49 16.41
C GLY A 693 26.06 13.40 17.32
N ASN A 694 25.50 14.52 17.77
CA ASN A 694 26.20 15.43 18.67
C ASN A 694 26.46 14.82 20.05
N ARG A 695 25.51 14.04 20.61
CA ARG A 695 25.69 13.31 21.87
C ARG A 695 26.79 12.26 21.78
N LEU A 696 26.84 11.52 20.67
CA LEU A 696 27.91 10.55 20.42
C LEU A 696 29.28 11.23 20.21
N LEU A 697 29.32 12.37 19.53
CA LEU A 697 30.55 13.14 19.33
C LEU A 697 31.09 13.80 20.62
N GLU A 698 30.25 14.01 21.63
CA GLU A 698 30.69 14.41 22.97
C GLU A 698 31.47 13.29 23.67
N MET A 699 31.12 12.02 23.41
CA MET A 699 31.86 10.85 23.92
C MET A 699 33.17 10.65 23.17
N ASN A 700 33.12 10.69 21.83
CA ASN A 700 34.30 10.59 20.99
C ASN A 700 34.17 11.44 19.72
N LYS A 701 34.97 12.51 19.65
CA LYS A 701 34.99 13.49 18.55
C LYS A 701 35.52 12.93 17.23
N ASN A 702 36.02 11.69 17.22
CA ASN A 702 36.66 11.08 16.07
C ASN A 702 35.70 10.22 15.23
N TRP A 703 34.47 9.98 15.69
CA TRP A 703 33.51 9.16 14.95
C TRP A 703 32.91 9.89 13.76
N LEU A 704 32.83 9.19 12.63
CA LEU A 704 31.97 9.55 11.52
C LEU A 704 30.51 9.28 11.92
N VAL A 705 29.64 10.25 11.66
CA VAL A 705 28.20 10.12 11.89
C VAL A 705 27.52 9.89 10.55
N ILE A 706 27.03 8.67 10.38
CA ILE A 706 26.43 8.21 9.13
C ILE A 706 24.91 8.37 9.21
N VAL A 707 24.35 9.09 8.23
CA VAL A 707 22.91 9.42 8.17
C VAL A 707 22.30 8.85 6.90
N GLY A 708 21.48 7.81 7.05
CA GLY A 708 20.75 7.19 5.94
C GLY A 708 19.69 8.11 5.33
N GLY A 709 19.38 7.90 4.04
CA GLY A 709 18.24 8.53 3.38
C GLY A 709 16.89 8.08 3.94
N THR A 710 15.83 8.83 3.59
CA THR A 710 14.45 8.36 3.78
C THR A 710 14.07 7.32 2.73
N GLU A 711 12.82 6.84 2.73
CA GLU A 711 12.33 5.87 1.76
C GLU A 711 13.18 4.59 1.70
N SER A 712 13.40 3.98 2.87
CA SER A 712 14.25 2.81 3.03
C SER A 712 15.70 3.09 2.60
N GLY A 713 16.24 4.24 3.00
CA GLY A 713 17.63 4.60 2.80
C GLY A 713 17.96 5.25 1.46
N ASN A 714 17.10 5.20 0.44
CA ASN A 714 17.48 5.59 -0.93
C ASN A 714 17.17 7.05 -1.29
N ASP A 715 16.54 7.85 -0.42
CA ASP A 715 16.17 9.23 -0.73
C ASP A 715 16.92 10.25 0.15
N LEU A 716 17.89 10.95 -0.45
CA LEU A 716 18.68 12.02 0.15
C LEU A 716 18.39 13.38 -0.54
N ARG A 717 17.26 13.53 -1.22
CA ARG A 717 16.88 14.80 -1.87
C ARG A 717 16.75 15.96 -0.88
N GLY A 718 16.34 15.65 0.35
CA GLY A 718 16.19 16.64 1.42
C GLY A 718 17.50 17.33 1.81
N VAL A 719 18.66 16.67 1.62
CA VAL A 719 19.98 17.20 1.98
C VAL A 719 20.28 18.52 1.27
N ALA A 720 19.90 18.66 -0.01
CA ALA A 720 20.15 19.87 -0.80
C ALA A 720 19.55 21.14 -0.15
N ASN A 721 18.43 21.01 0.57
CA ASN A 721 17.76 22.12 1.23
C ASN A 721 18.08 22.20 2.73
N ARG A 722 18.24 21.04 3.38
CA ARG A 722 18.50 20.91 4.82
C ARG A 722 19.62 19.88 5.05
N PRO A 723 20.90 20.27 4.87
CA PRO A 723 22.01 19.40 5.24
C PRO A 723 22.04 19.20 6.75
N VAL A 724 22.62 18.09 7.20
CA VAL A 724 22.83 17.76 8.61
C VAL A 724 24.06 18.52 9.08
N VAL A 725 23.94 19.25 10.19
CA VAL A 725 25.02 20.07 10.74
C VAL A 725 25.31 19.60 12.16
N LEU A 726 26.55 19.13 12.37
CA LEU A 726 27.04 18.67 13.66
C LEU A 726 27.92 19.73 14.32
N ASN A 727 28.06 19.66 15.64
CA ASN A 727 28.91 20.54 16.44
C ASN A 727 30.40 20.32 16.13
N VAL A 728 30.78 19.09 15.78
CA VAL A 728 32.10 18.77 15.25
C VAL A 728 31.99 18.74 13.72
N PRO A 729 32.67 19.65 13.00
CA PRO A 729 32.63 19.68 11.54
C PRO A 729 33.31 18.44 10.95
N ASP A 730 33.08 18.20 9.66
CA ASP A 730 33.81 17.18 8.90
C ASP A 730 33.64 15.75 9.45
N ARG A 731 32.42 15.45 9.93
CA ARG A 731 32.02 14.13 10.46
C ARG A 731 30.81 13.48 9.78
N VAL A 732 30.02 14.23 9.02
CA VAL A 732 28.80 13.70 8.39
C VAL A 732 29.13 12.90 7.14
N VAL A 733 28.67 11.66 7.08
CA VAL A 733 28.62 10.83 5.87
C VAL A 733 27.16 10.48 5.60
N TYR A 734 26.69 10.61 4.37
CA TYR A 734 25.34 10.17 4.03
C TYR A 734 25.34 8.72 3.58
N SER A 735 24.26 7.98 3.85
CA SER A 735 24.12 6.58 3.44
C SER A 735 22.94 6.37 2.49
N ALA A 736 23.16 5.61 1.42
CA ALA A 736 22.15 5.22 0.44
C ALA A 736 22.00 3.69 0.36
N HIS A 737 20.76 3.21 0.27
CA HIS A 737 20.46 1.78 0.08
C HIS A 737 19.86 1.54 -1.30
N VAL A 738 20.46 0.66 -2.08
CA VAL A 738 20.07 0.45 -3.47
C VAL A 738 19.85 -1.05 -3.71
N TYR A 739 18.62 -1.43 -4.06
CA TYR A 739 18.24 -2.81 -4.36
C TYR A 739 17.46 -2.91 -5.67
N ALA A 740 17.32 -4.14 -6.19
CA ALA A 740 16.62 -4.42 -7.44
C ALA A 740 15.15 -3.94 -7.44
N TRP A 741 14.49 -3.96 -6.27
CA TRP A 741 13.12 -3.51 -6.08
C TRP A 741 13.00 -2.00 -5.79
N SER A 742 14.11 -1.30 -5.54
CA SER A 742 14.09 0.15 -5.35
C SER A 742 13.50 0.86 -6.57
N GLY A 743 12.93 2.05 -6.35
CA GLY A 743 12.14 2.76 -7.37
C GLY A 743 10.72 2.23 -7.56
N TRP A 744 10.26 1.28 -6.74
CA TRP A 744 8.84 0.91 -6.67
C TRP A 744 7.98 2.14 -6.36
N GLY A 745 6.91 2.37 -7.15
CA GLY A 745 6.03 3.54 -7.01
C GLY A 745 6.36 4.74 -7.92
N SER A 746 7.52 4.73 -8.59
CA SER A 746 7.86 5.71 -9.63
C SER A 746 7.25 5.35 -11.00
N VAL A 747 7.10 6.36 -11.88
CA VAL A 747 6.55 6.20 -13.23
C VAL A 747 7.37 5.21 -14.08
N GLU A 748 8.70 5.21 -13.93
CA GLU A 748 9.61 4.33 -14.68
C GLU A 748 9.79 2.94 -14.03
N GLY A 749 9.18 2.71 -12.87
CA GLY A 749 9.16 1.41 -12.18
C GLY A 749 10.46 1.01 -11.46
N ARG A 750 10.53 -0.28 -11.08
CA ARG A 750 11.65 -0.90 -10.34
C ARG A 750 12.97 -0.83 -11.09
N TYR A 751 14.07 -0.71 -10.35
CA TYR A 751 15.43 -0.68 -10.89
C TYR A 751 15.80 -1.95 -11.68
N SER A 752 15.25 -3.11 -11.34
CA SER A 752 15.40 -4.34 -12.14
C SER A 752 14.92 -4.22 -13.60
N LYS A 753 14.02 -3.28 -13.89
CA LYS A 753 13.44 -3.04 -15.23
C LYS A 753 14.04 -1.86 -15.97
N ARG A 754 14.77 -0.99 -15.27
CA ARG A 754 15.22 0.28 -15.86
C ARG A 754 16.42 0.04 -16.77
N GLY A 755 16.47 0.78 -17.87
CA GLY A 755 17.70 0.94 -18.64
C GLY A 755 18.68 1.87 -17.90
N TYR A 756 19.98 1.75 -18.22
CA TYR A 756 21.07 2.45 -17.54
C TYR A 756 20.83 3.97 -17.39
N ALA A 757 20.39 4.67 -18.44
CA ALA A 757 20.16 6.12 -18.39
C ALA A 757 19.05 6.52 -17.37
N SER A 758 17.97 5.75 -17.31
CA SER A 758 16.88 5.97 -16.35
C SER A 758 17.30 5.62 -14.92
N PHE A 759 18.13 4.58 -14.77
CA PHE A 759 18.71 4.19 -13.49
C PHE A 759 19.64 5.28 -12.93
N VAL A 760 20.61 5.75 -13.73
CA VAL A 760 21.55 6.81 -13.34
C VAL A 760 20.82 8.12 -13.02
N LYS A 761 19.80 8.49 -13.80
CA LYS A 761 18.97 9.67 -13.50
C LYS A 761 18.37 9.59 -12.10
N ALA A 762 17.87 8.42 -11.69
CA ALA A 762 17.33 8.23 -10.36
C ALA A 762 18.40 8.36 -9.27
N MET A 763 19.58 7.77 -9.46
CA MET A 763 20.69 7.90 -8.50
C MET A 763 21.13 9.35 -8.33
N ARG A 764 21.27 10.10 -9.42
CA ARG A 764 21.60 11.54 -9.40
C ARG A 764 20.55 12.36 -8.68
N GLN A 765 19.28 12.08 -8.92
CA GLN A 765 18.20 12.78 -8.23
C GLN A 765 18.21 12.47 -6.74
N ASN A 766 18.44 11.21 -6.38
CA ASN A 766 18.30 10.76 -5.01
C ASN A 766 19.46 11.14 -4.10
N TRP A 767 20.70 10.90 -4.53
CA TRP A 767 21.88 11.05 -3.65
C TRP A 767 23.18 11.37 -4.40
N ALA A 768 23.36 10.91 -5.64
CA ALA A 768 24.64 11.01 -6.33
C ALA A 768 25.02 12.44 -6.71
N TYR A 769 24.08 13.40 -6.67
CA TYR A 769 24.39 14.82 -6.81
C TYR A 769 25.33 15.34 -5.71
N LEU A 770 25.32 14.73 -4.52
CA LEU A 770 26.23 15.06 -3.42
C LEU A 770 27.66 14.66 -3.75
N VAL A 771 27.82 13.49 -4.37
CA VAL A 771 29.11 12.91 -4.76
C VAL A 771 29.65 13.59 -6.01
N GLU A 772 28.86 13.65 -7.09
CA GLU A 772 29.25 14.29 -8.35
C GLU A 772 29.48 15.80 -8.19
N GLY A 773 28.80 16.43 -7.22
CA GLY A 773 28.92 17.84 -6.90
C GLY A 773 29.99 18.18 -5.86
N ASP A 774 30.78 17.20 -5.39
CA ASP A 774 31.82 17.38 -4.35
C ASP A 774 31.30 18.05 -3.06
N GLN A 775 30.07 17.69 -2.62
CA GLN A 775 29.38 18.34 -1.50
C GLN A 775 29.55 17.58 -0.18
N ALA A 776 29.36 16.27 -0.20
CA ALA A 776 29.46 15.40 0.97
C ALA A 776 29.66 13.94 0.55
N PRO A 777 30.31 13.10 1.38
CA PRO A 777 30.45 11.68 1.07
C PRO A 777 29.10 10.97 1.13
N VAL A 778 28.87 10.09 0.14
CA VAL A 778 27.76 9.14 0.16
C VAL A 778 28.32 7.73 0.11
N TRP A 779 28.07 6.98 1.16
CA TRP A 779 28.36 5.56 1.27
C TRP A 779 27.13 4.75 0.87
N VAL A 780 27.23 3.87 -0.13
CA VAL A 780 26.13 2.95 -0.46
C VAL A 780 26.14 1.81 0.55
N GLY A 781 25.58 2.03 1.74
CA GLY A 781 25.71 1.14 2.90
C GLY A 781 25.08 -0.24 2.74
N GLU A 782 24.11 -0.36 1.83
CA GLU A 782 23.51 -1.63 1.44
C GLU A 782 23.21 -1.73 -0.05
N PHE A 783 23.65 -2.82 -0.63
CA PHE A 783 23.17 -3.37 -1.89
C PHE A 783 23.49 -4.88 -1.93
N GLY A 784 22.71 -5.65 -2.68
CA GLY A 784 22.96 -7.08 -2.82
C GLY A 784 22.20 -7.69 -3.99
N ALA A 785 22.63 -8.89 -4.38
CA ALA A 785 21.98 -9.69 -5.42
C ALA A 785 22.13 -11.19 -5.12
N PRO A 786 21.19 -12.03 -5.58
CA PRO A 786 21.23 -13.46 -5.30
C PRO A 786 22.33 -14.17 -6.11
N HIS A 787 22.96 -15.19 -5.53
CA HIS A 787 23.93 -16.06 -6.22
C HIS A 787 23.39 -16.63 -7.56
N LEU A 788 22.07 -16.89 -7.61
CA LEU A 788 21.36 -17.29 -8.83
C LEU A 788 20.44 -16.15 -9.30
N PRO A 789 20.94 -15.20 -10.10
CA PRO A 789 20.18 -14.03 -10.51
C PRO A 789 19.19 -14.34 -11.63
N SER A 790 18.06 -13.65 -11.60
CA SER A 790 17.21 -13.49 -12.76
C SER A 790 17.77 -12.41 -13.71
N MET A 791 17.24 -12.32 -14.93
CA MET A 791 17.57 -11.25 -15.87
C MET A 791 17.35 -9.86 -15.27
N GLY A 792 16.31 -9.70 -14.45
CA GLY A 792 16.03 -8.45 -13.74
C GLY A 792 17.08 -8.11 -12.69
N ASP A 793 17.53 -9.11 -11.92
CA ASP A 793 18.57 -8.93 -10.91
C ASP A 793 19.91 -8.58 -11.55
N ALA A 794 20.28 -9.30 -12.62
CA ALA A 794 21.50 -9.03 -13.38
C ALA A 794 21.48 -7.64 -14.04
N ASN A 795 20.34 -7.20 -14.58
CA ASN A 795 20.21 -5.85 -15.15
C ASN A 795 20.43 -4.76 -14.10
N TYR A 796 19.78 -4.89 -12.94
CA TYR A 796 19.99 -3.96 -11.82
C TYR A 796 21.46 -3.95 -11.36
N TRP A 797 22.03 -5.13 -11.13
CA TRP A 797 23.41 -5.29 -10.66
C TRP A 797 24.39 -4.63 -11.63
N ASN A 798 24.31 -4.96 -12.93
CA ASN A 798 25.18 -4.38 -13.95
C ASN A 798 25.06 -2.85 -14.02
N ASN A 799 23.85 -2.30 -13.88
CA ASN A 799 23.66 -0.85 -13.87
C ASN A 799 24.27 -0.20 -12.63
N LEU A 800 24.07 -0.79 -11.45
CA LEU A 800 24.61 -0.28 -10.19
C LEU A 800 26.14 -0.33 -10.18
N LEU A 801 26.74 -1.51 -10.39
CA LEU A 801 28.19 -1.71 -10.31
C LEU A 801 28.93 -0.86 -11.35
N ARG A 802 28.37 -0.75 -12.56
CA ARG A 802 28.88 0.18 -13.58
C ARG A 802 28.87 1.63 -13.08
N TYR A 803 27.77 2.04 -12.44
CA TYR A 803 27.64 3.42 -11.97
C TYR A 803 28.57 3.71 -10.78
N LEU A 804 28.62 2.82 -9.79
CA LEU A 804 29.53 2.94 -8.63
C LEU A 804 30.99 3.04 -9.06
N LYS A 805 31.39 2.30 -10.09
CA LYS A 805 32.73 2.40 -10.70
C LYS A 805 32.97 3.76 -11.36
N VAL A 806 31.98 4.31 -12.07
CA VAL A 806 32.10 5.60 -12.76
C VAL A 806 32.26 6.77 -11.78
N ILE A 807 31.48 6.76 -10.70
CA ILE A 807 31.54 7.82 -9.70
C ILE A 807 32.57 7.53 -8.61
N ASP A 808 33.23 6.37 -8.64
CA ASP A 808 34.15 5.89 -7.60
C ASP A 808 33.52 5.99 -6.20
N ALA A 809 32.39 5.32 -6.01
CA ALA A 809 31.62 5.38 -4.76
C ALA A 809 32.13 4.38 -3.71
N ASP A 810 31.97 4.80 -2.46
CA ASP A 810 32.13 3.97 -1.27
C ASP A 810 30.92 3.05 -1.12
N PHE A 811 31.11 1.79 -0.70
CA PHE A 811 30.02 0.80 -0.71
C PHE A 811 30.03 -0.17 0.46
N GLY A 812 28.88 -0.79 0.71
CA GLY A 812 28.61 -1.80 1.73
C GLY A 812 27.77 -2.94 1.16
N TYR A 813 28.36 -4.10 0.95
CA TYR A 813 27.63 -5.25 0.41
C TYR A 813 26.79 -5.95 1.49
N TRP A 814 25.54 -6.28 1.17
CA TRP A 814 24.68 -7.13 2.00
C TRP A 814 24.61 -8.53 1.39
N ALA A 815 25.16 -9.58 2.02
CA ALA A 815 25.90 -9.63 3.29
C ALA A 815 26.96 -10.75 3.28
N VAL A 816 27.83 -10.81 4.30
CA VAL A 816 28.78 -11.93 4.44
C VAL A 816 28.05 -13.22 4.76
N ASN A 817 27.03 -13.16 5.60
CA ASN A 817 26.35 -14.28 6.23
C ASN A 817 25.83 -15.35 5.24
N PRO A 818 26.09 -16.66 5.48
CA PRO A 818 25.56 -17.76 4.68
C PRO A 818 24.09 -18.09 4.98
N ARG A 819 23.61 -17.75 6.19
CA ARG A 819 22.26 -18.11 6.67
C ARG A 819 21.59 -16.96 7.42
N LYS A 820 20.26 -16.95 7.37
CA LYS A 820 19.40 -16.06 8.16
C LYS A 820 19.09 -16.72 9.51
N PRO A 821 19.09 -15.99 10.64
CA PRO A 821 18.84 -16.61 11.95
C PRO A 821 17.42 -17.17 12.03
N HIS A 822 16.45 -16.44 11.45
CA HIS A 822 15.07 -16.88 11.34
C HIS A 822 14.97 -18.14 10.47
N GLU A 823 14.46 -19.24 11.07
CA GLU A 823 14.31 -20.56 10.45
C GLU A 823 15.61 -21.20 9.91
N ASN A 824 16.79 -20.61 10.19
CA ASN A 824 18.10 -21.07 9.72
C ASN A 824 18.15 -21.31 8.19
N THR A 825 17.53 -20.42 7.41
CA THR A 825 17.41 -20.53 5.95
C THR A 825 18.66 -20.02 5.22
N LYS A 826 18.97 -20.57 4.03
CA LYS A 826 20.13 -20.13 3.23
C LYS A 826 19.94 -18.68 2.78
N GLU A 827 20.94 -17.84 3.03
CA GLU A 827 20.99 -16.46 2.53
C GLU A 827 21.44 -16.49 1.07
N THR A 828 20.54 -16.04 0.18
CA THR A 828 20.82 -16.02 -1.26
C THR A 828 21.87 -14.97 -1.62
N TYR A 829 22.07 -13.97 -0.76
CA TYR A 829 23.01 -12.87 -0.97
C TYR A 829 24.39 -13.15 -0.36
N SER A 830 24.59 -14.30 0.28
CA SER A 830 25.82 -14.70 0.97
C SER A 830 27.09 -14.56 0.11
N LEU A 831 28.20 -14.22 0.78
CA LEU A 831 29.55 -14.21 0.21
C LEU A 831 30.43 -15.36 0.69
N VAL A 832 29.99 -16.11 1.69
CA VAL A 832 30.64 -17.34 2.15
C VAL A 832 29.63 -18.49 2.19
N GLU A 833 30.13 -19.71 2.13
CA GLU A 833 29.31 -20.91 2.36
C GLU A 833 29.08 -21.15 3.86
N ASP A 834 28.29 -22.19 4.19
CA ASP A 834 27.86 -22.51 5.56
C ASP A 834 29.03 -22.73 6.55
N ASP A 835 30.26 -22.95 6.08
CA ASP A 835 31.45 -23.10 6.90
C ASP A 835 32.06 -21.77 7.38
N TRP A 836 31.52 -20.63 6.94
CA TRP A 836 31.99 -19.27 7.22
C TRP A 836 33.43 -18.96 6.76
N VAL A 837 34.01 -19.81 5.91
CA VAL A 837 35.41 -19.70 5.44
C VAL A 837 35.48 -19.75 3.92
N THR A 838 34.71 -20.63 3.28
CA THR A 838 34.77 -20.83 1.83
C THR A 838 34.06 -19.69 1.11
N PRO A 839 34.75 -18.89 0.26
CA PRO A 839 34.15 -17.76 -0.43
C PRO A 839 33.25 -18.22 -1.60
N VAL A 840 32.15 -17.52 -1.82
CA VAL A 840 31.28 -17.69 -2.99
C VAL A 840 31.85 -16.88 -4.16
N LEU A 841 32.56 -17.57 -5.06
CA LEU A 841 33.20 -16.95 -6.22
C LEU A 841 32.27 -16.96 -7.44
N ASP A 842 31.59 -15.84 -7.67
CA ASP A 842 30.67 -15.64 -8.79
C ASP A 842 30.78 -14.24 -9.40
N TYR A 843 29.78 -13.85 -10.20
CA TYR A 843 29.70 -12.54 -10.85
C TYR A 843 29.74 -11.37 -9.85
N ARG A 844 29.18 -11.54 -8.65
CA ARG A 844 29.12 -10.49 -7.64
C ARG A 844 30.51 -10.22 -7.10
N MET A 845 31.21 -11.29 -6.70
CA MET A 845 32.57 -11.19 -6.19
C MET A 845 33.53 -10.69 -7.27
N LYS A 846 33.38 -11.12 -8.54
CA LYS A 846 34.15 -10.58 -9.67
C LYS A 846 34.03 -9.07 -9.76
N ASP A 847 32.79 -8.57 -9.88
CA ASP A 847 32.53 -7.14 -10.09
C ASP A 847 32.94 -6.30 -8.87
N MET A 848 32.74 -6.80 -7.66
CA MET A 848 33.19 -6.11 -6.45
C MET A 848 34.71 -6.04 -6.37
N VAL A 849 35.42 -7.13 -6.68
CA VAL A 849 36.89 -7.13 -6.71
C VAL A 849 37.42 -6.15 -7.75
N GLU A 850 36.74 -5.97 -8.89
CA GLU A 850 37.11 -4.94 -9.86
C GLU A 850 37.00 -3.52 -9.27
N ILE A 851 35.97 -3.22 -8.47
CA ILE A 851 35.79 -1.90 -7.85
C ILE A 851 36.74 -1.71 -6.67
N MET A 852 37.03 -2.75 -5.90
CA MET A 852 38.00 -2.72 -4.79
C MET A 852 39.43 -2.46 -5.28
N ARG A 853 39.73 -2.82 -6.54
CA ARG A 853 41.06 -2.68 -7.16
C ARG A 853 41.16 -1.50 -8.13
N ALA A 854 40.06 -0.80 -8.40
CA ALA A 854 40.02 0.43 -9.18
C ALA A 854 40.32 1.61 -8.26
#